data_AF-A0AAE0PX41-F1
#
_entry.id   AF-A0AAE0PX41-F1
#
_cell.length_a   1.000
_cell.length_b   1.000
_cell.length_c   1.000
_cell.angle_alpha   90.00
_cell.angle_beta   90.00
_cell.angle_gamma   90.00
#
_symmetry.space_group_name_H-M   'P 1'
#
loop_
_entity.id
_entity.type
_entity.pdbx_description
1 polymer ?
#
loop_
_entity_poly.entity_id
_entity_poly.type
_entity_poly.pdbx_seq_one_letter_code
_entity_poly.pdbx_strand_id
1 'polypeptide(L)'
;MTGKGRELADMMERRKVDILCVQETRWKGSKARSIGAGFKLFYYGVDSKRNGVGVVLKEEFVRNVLEVKRVSDRVMSLRLEIEGVMLNVVSGYAPQVGCELEEKERFWSELDEVMESIPTGERVVIGADFNGHVGEGNRGDEEVMGKFGVKERNLEGQMVVDFAKRMDMAVVNTYFQKREEHRVTYKSGGRRTQVDYILCRRGNLKEISDCKVVVGESVARQHRMVVCRMTLMVCKKKRSKIEIEKKTKWWKLKKEECCEEFRQKLRQALCGQVVLPDDWETTAEVIRETGRKVLGVSSGRRKEDKETWWWNEEVQDSIQGKRLARKKWDMDRTEENRQEYKELQRRVKREVSKAKQKAYDELYTRLDTREGEKDLYRLARQRDRDGKDVQQVRVIKDRDGRVLTSEESVQRRWKEYFEELMNEENEREKRVEGVNSVEQKVDKIRKDEVRKALKRMKSGKAVGPDDIPVEVWKCLGEAAVEFLTSLFNRVLESERMPEEWRRSVLVPIFKNKGDVQSCSNYRGIKLMSHTMKLWERVVEARLRKVVEICEQQYGFMPRKSTTDAIFALRILMEKYRDGQRELHCVFVDLEKAYDRVPREELWYCIRKSGVAEKYVRVVQDMYERSRTVVRCAVGQTEEFKVEVGLHQGSALSPFLFAIVMDQLSEEVRQESPWTMMFADDIVICSESREQVEENLERWRFALQRRGMKVSRSKTEYMCVNEREGSGTVRLQGEEVKKIQEFKYLGSTVQSNGECGKEVKKRVQAGWNGWRKVSGVLCERKISVRIKGKVYRTVVRPSMLYGLETVSLRKRQESELERLLYGEEIAWADTAYALLLRVEDLNLKVLNLREMDLSATTLFYQSVLRAWSSVLRISRINALPFPCTEEEPLFHNPLIQSRMISSPYIQQRFRRAGITRVKDLMSGNSRKTARELCAETEALSARLMQRLLGEVASALPSCFREALGQDPGRSHQPPPPLSISAAAGEYQWEKAALLSFQMPILTTLEDASKKALYETCVKVSYRGSLAGLKESHWSELLVPDSSP
;
A
#
# COMPACT_ATOMS: atom_id res chain seq x y z
N MET A 1 -5.03 -22.49 -1.80
CA MET A 1 -3.88 -21.82 -2.48
C MET A 1 -2.65 -21.54 -1.59
N THR A 2 -2.73 -21.61 -0.26
CA THR A 2 -1.57 -21.34 0.64
C THR A 2 -0.46 -22.37 0.43
N GLY A 3 0.75 -21.92 0.06
CA GLY A 3 1.92 -22.78 -0.20
C GLY A 3 2.01 -23.40 -1.60
N LYS A 4 0.89 -23.55 -2.32
CA LYS A 4 0.83 -24.22 -3.64
C LYS A 4 0.91 -23.31 -4.86
N GLY A 5 0.82 -21.98 -4.68
CA GLY A 5 0.78 -21.03 -5.81
C GLY A 5 1.99 -21.13 -6.75
N ARG A 6 3.18 -21.45 -6.21
CA ARG A 6 4.38 -21.63 -7.04
C ARG A 6 4.40 -22.97 -7.78
N GLU A 7 3.88 -24.03 -7.17
CA GLU A 7 3.71 -25.32 -7.84
C GLU A 7 2.72 -25.21 -9.00
N LEU A 8 1.66 -24.41 -8.82
CA LEU A 8 0.68 -24.09 -9.85
C LEU A 8 1.32 -23.32 -11.02
N ALA A 9 2.10 -22.27 -10.72
CA ALA A 9 2.82 -21.49 -11.73
C ALA A 9 3.83 -22.34 -12.51
N ASP A 10 4.64 -23.14 -11.82
CA ASP A 10 5.59 -24.06 -12.45
C ASP A 10 4.87 -25.11 -13.34
N MET A 11 3.65 -25.52 -12.97
CA MET A 11 2.83 -26.46 -13.75
C MET A 11 2.28 -25.80 -15.02
N MET A 12 1.75 -24.58 -14.92
CA MET A 12 1.28 -23.80 -16.06
C MET A 12 2.41 -23.54 -17.07
N GLU A 13 3.62 -23.21 -16.59
CA GLU A 13 4.79 -23.02 -17.45
C GLU A 13 5.17 -24.31 -18.20
N ARG A 14 5.28 -25.44 -17.49
CA ARG A 14 5.59 -26.75 -18.11
C ARG A 14 4.58 -27.17 -19.16
N ARG A 15 3.30 -26.88 -18.92
CA ARG A 15 2.18 -27.28 -19.78
C ARG A 15 1.78 -26.21 -20.81
N LYS A 16 2.46 -25.06 -20.81
CA LYS A 16 2.16 -23.91 -21.68
C LYS A 16 0.69 -23.49 -21.57
N VAL A 17 0.18 -23.40 -20.34
CA VAL A 17 -1.17 -22.92 -20.04
C VAL A 17 -1.09 -21.41 -19.83
N ASP A 18 -1.78 -20.64 -20.66
CA ASP A 18 -1.74 -19.18 -20.59
C ASP A 18 -2.81 -18.58 -19.64
N ILE A 19 -3.96 -19.25 -19.53
CA ILE A 19 -5.11 -18.88 -18.69
C ILE A 19 -5.59 -20.11 -17.94
N LEU A 20 -5.80 -19.99 -16.62
CA LEU A 20 -6.27 -21.09 -15.77
C LEU A 20 -7.34 -20.61 -14.77
N CYS A 21 -8.54 -21.20 -14.83
CA CYS A 21 -9.54 -21.05 -13.77
C CYS A 21 -9.21 -21.98 -12.59
N VAL A 22 -9.35 -21.48 -11.37
CA VAL A 22 -9.09 -22.23 -10.14
C VAL A 22 -10.23 -22.05 -9.14
N GLN A 23 -10.68 -23.16 -8.57
CA GLN A 23 -11.72 -23.21 -7.54
C GLN A 23 -11.10 -23.60 -6.19
N GLU A 24 -11.88 -23.46 -5.12
CA GLU A 24 -11.46 -23.69 -3.74
C GLU A 24 -10.14 -22.97 -3.36
N THR A 25 -10.03 -21.70 -3.71
CA THR A 25 -8.81 -20.94 -3.41
C THR A 25 -8.56 -20.84 -1.90
N ARG A 26 -9.64 -20.84 -1.09
CA ARG A 26 -9.66 -20.72 0.38
C ARG A 26 -8.89 -19.50 0.88
N TRP A 27 -8.93 -18.43 0.08
CA TRP A 27 -8.26 -17.18 0.35
C TRP A 27 -9.30 -16.09 0.59
N LYS A 28 -9.16 -15.37 1.70
CA LYS A 28 -10.03 -14.24 2.02
C LYS A 28 -9.64 -13.00 1.24
N GLY A 29 -10.63 -12.33 0.68
CA GLY A 29 -10.55 -11.02 0.04
C GLY A 29 -10.78 -11.03 -1.47
N SER A 30 -10.89 -9.81 -1.99
CA SER A 30 -11.07 -9.49 -3.42
C SER A 30 -9.80 -8.82 -3.93
N LYS A 31 -8.88 -9.59 -4.54
CA LYS A 31 -7.53 -9.08 -4.89
C LYS A 31 -6.95 -9.74 -6.15
N ALA A 32 -5.84 -9.18 -6.63
CA ALA A 32 -4.92 -9.84 -7.54
C ALA A 32 -3.53 -10.00 -6.90
N ARG A 33 -2.77 -11.03 -7.26
CA ARG A 33 -1.45 -11.32 -6.70
C ARG A 33 -0.58 -12.09 -7.70
N SER A 34 0.69 -11.72 -7.84
CA SER A 34 1.67 -12.54 -8.58
C SER A 34 1.99 -13.81 -7.80
N ILE A 35 1.96 -14.96 -8.47
CA ILE A 35 2.25 -16.28 -7.88
C ILE A 35 3.63 -16.83 -8.28
N GLY A 36 4.41 -16.08 -9.08
CA GLY A 36 5.75 -16.43 -9.56
C GLY A 36 5.77 -16.90 -11.02
N ALA A 37 6.97 -17.06 -11.59
CA ALA A 37 7.22 -17.55 -12.96
C ALA A 37 6.43 -16.83 -14.07
N GLY A 38 6.21 -15.51 -13.92
CA GLY A 38 5.44 -14.74 -14.90
C GLY A 38 3.93 -15.02 -14.89
N PHE A 39 3.34 -15.43 -13.76
CA PHE A 39 1.89 -15.60 -13.61
C PHE A 39 1.29 -14.73 -12.50
N LYS A 40 0.05 -14.27 -12.73
CA LYS A 40 -0.75 -13.47 -11.79
C LYS A 40 -2.13 -14.07 -11.60
N LEU A 41 -2.52 -14.26 -10.35
CA LEU A 41 -3.82 -14.75 -9.92
C LEU A 41 -4.74 -13.59 -9.56
N PHE A 42 -5.94 -13.57 -10.11
CA PHE A 42 -7.09 -12.78 -9.67
C PHE A 42 -8.00 -13.70 -8.88
N TYR A 43 -8.45 -13.30 -7.68
CA TYR A 43 -9.28 -14.18 -6.86
C TYR A 43 -10.31 -13.41 -6.05
N TYR A 44 -11.35 -14.14 -5.62
CA TYR A 44 -12.36 -13.67 -4.68
C TYR A 44 -12.75 -14.81 -3.71
N GLY A 45 -12.84 -14.48 -2.42
CA GLY A 45 -13.31 -15.40 -1.38
C GLY A 45 -13.67 -14.67 -0.08
N VAL A 46 -14.70 -15.15 0.62
CA VAL A 46 -15.24 -14.50 1.82
C VAL A 46 -14.62 -15.07 3.10
N ASP A 47 -14.39 -16.38 3.14
CA ASP A 47 -13.79 -17.10 4.29
C ASP A 47 -12.52 -17.87 3.86
N SER A 48 -11.62 -18.05 4.82
CA SER A 48 -10.44 -18.93 4.74
C SER A 48 -10.78 -20.42 4.88
N LYS A 49 -11.99 -20.77 5.36
CA LYS A 49 -12.43 -22.15 5.60
C LYS A 49 -13.25 -22.76 4.46
N ARG A 50 -14.03 -21.96 3.71
CA ARG A 50 -14.95 -22.41 2.64
C ARG A 50 -14.80 -21.58 1.37
N ASN A 51 -15.00 -22.21 0.21
CA ASN A 51 -15.18 -21.63 -1.13
C ASN A 51 -14.08 -20.66 -1.61
N GLY A 52 -14.25 -20.14 -2.83
CA GLY A 52 -13.37 -19.15 -3.44
C GLY A 52 -12.96 -19.51 -4.86
N VAL A 53 -13.07 -18.53 -5.76
CA VAL A 53 -12.75 -18.64 -7.18
C VAL A 53 -11.54 -17.79 -7.54
N GLY A 54 -10.87 -18.17 -8.62
CA GLY A 54 -9.74 -17.44 -9.16
C GLY A 54 -9.48 -17.69 -10.63
N VAL A 55 -8.82 -16.73 -11.29
CA VAL A 55 -8.31 -16.86 -12.64
C VAL A 55 -6.83 -16.48 -12.63
N VAL A 56 -5.97 -17.37 -13.09
CA VAL A 56 -4.54 -17.16 -13.26
C VAL A 56 -4.26 -16.82 -14.71
N LEU A 57 -3.54 -15.70 -14.93
CA LEU A 57 -3.10 -15.25 -16.24
C LEU A 57 -1.57 -15.20 -16.29
N LYS A 58 -1.01 -15.56 -17.44
CA LYS A 58 0.38 -15.29 -17.79
C LYS A 58 0.60 -13.77 -17.94
N GLU A 59 1.77 -13.29 -17.56
CA GLU A 59 2.12 -11.86 -17.43
C GLU A 59 1.85 -11.06 -18.72
N GLU A 60 1.98 -11.71 -19.89
CA GLU A 60 1.69 -11.08 -21.18
C GLU A 60 0.20 -10.70 -21.33
N PHE A 61 -0.71 -11.52 -20.79
CA PHE A 61 -2.16 -11.27 -20.82
C PHE A 61 -2.63 -10.40 -19.66
N VAL A 62 -1.85 -10.24 -18.59
CA VAL A 62 -2.19 -9.34 -17.46
C VAL A 62 -2.36 -7.89 -17.94
N ARG A 63 -1.59 -7.47 -18.94
CA ARG A 63 -1.67 -6.12 -19.52
C ARG A 63 -2.92 -5.90 -20.37
N ASN A 64 -3.63 -6.97 -20.71
CA ASN A 64 -4.79 -6.99 -21.58
C ASN A 64 -6.10 -7.06 -20.78
N VAL A 65 -6.04 -7.14 -19.44
CA VAL A 65 -7.21 -7.13 -18.56
C VAL A 65 -7.86 -5.76 -18.58
N LEU A 66 -9.09 -5.70 -19.05
CA LEU A 66 -9.91 -4.48 -19.10
C LEU A 66 -10.81 -4.36 -17.87
N GLU A 67 -11.38 -5.48 -17.44
CA GLU A 67 -12.36 -5.53 -16.36
C GLU A 67 -12.25 -6.86 -15.59
N VAL A 68 -12.48 -6.78 -14.28
CA VAL A 68 -12.56 -7.95 -13.39
C VAL A 68 -13.84 -7.85 -12.58
N LYS A 69 -14.85 -8.64 -12.93
CA LYS A 69 -16.12 -8.75 -12.19
C LYS A 69 -16.02 -9.89 -11.18
N ARG A 70 -16.19 -9.59 -9.90
CA ARG A 70 -16.19 -10.57 -8.80
C ARG A 70 -17.56 -10.55 -8.17
N VAL A 71 -18.41 -11.47 -8.61
CA VAL A 71 -19.84 -11.49 -8.24
C VAL A 71 -19.99 -12.14 -6.86
N SER A 72 -19.41 -13.33 -6.69
CA SER A 72 -19.46 -14.09 -5.43
C SER A 72 -18.21 -14.94 -5.25
N ASP A 73 -18.09 -15.64 -4.11
CA ASP A 73 -17.03 -16.64 -3.87
C ASP A 73 -17.18 -17.91 -4.72
N ARG A 74 -18.21 -17.93 -5.58
CA ARG A 74 -18.52 -18.98 -6.56
C ARG A 74 -18.44 -18.52 -8.01
N VAL A 75 -18.57 -17.23 -8.32
CA VAL A 75 -18.57 -16.71 -9.71
C VAL A 75 -17.69 -15.47 -9.86
N MET A 76 -16.79 -15.49 -10.84
CA MET A 76 -16.04 -14.32 -11.28
C MET A 76 -15.77 -14.33 -12.79
N SER A 77 -15.59 -13.15 -13.39
CA SER A 77 -15.33 -12.97 -14.82
C SER A 77 -14.19 -11.97 -15.05
N LEU A 78 -13.33 -12.26 -16.02
CA LEU A 78 -12.30 -11.35 -16.52
C LEU A 78 -12.55 -11.06 -17.99
N ARG A 79 -12.58 -9.79 -18.37
CA ARG A 79 -12.68 -9.34 -19.77
C ARG A 79 -11.30 -8.90 -20.26
N LEU A 80 -10.82 -9.55 -21.32
CA LEU A 80 -9.49 -9.37 -21.93
C LEU A 80 -9.63 -8.82 -23.35
N GLU A 81 -8.70 -7.95 -23.76
CA GLU A 81 -8.54 -7.52 -25.16
C GLU A 81 -7.25 -8.09 -25.73
N ILE A 82 -7.35 -8.96 -26.74
CA ILE A 82 -6.19 -9.63 -27.35
C ILE A 82 -6.18 -9.29 -28.83
N GLU A 83 -5.33 -8.33 -29.21
CA GLU A 83 -5.08 -7.92 -30.60
C GLU A 83 -6.37 -7.60 -31.39
N GLY A 84 -7.31 -6.89 -30.76
CA GLY A 84 -8.61 -6.49 -31.32
C GLY A 84 -9.77 -7.44 -31.01
N VAL A 85 -9.52 -8.60 -30.38
CA VAL A 85 -10.56 -9.57 -30.00
C VAL A 85 -10.87 -9.45 -28.50
N MET A 86 -12.15 -9.28 -28.16
CA MET A 86 -12.62 -9.27 -26.77
C MET A 86 -12.93 -10.70 -26.30
N LEU A 87 -12.23 -11.16 -25.27
CA LEU A 87 -12.36 -12.48 -24.67
C LEU A 87 -12.77 -12.37 -23.20
N ASN A 88 -13.88 -13.00 -22.84
CA ASN A 88 -14.36 -13.10 -21.47
C ASN A 88 -14.06 -14.49 -20.91
N VAL A 89 -13.35 -14.52 -19.78
CA VAL A 89 -12.99 -15.74 -19.06
C VAL A 89 -13.79 -15.77 -17.76
N VAL A 90 -14.72 -16.71 -17.65
CA VAL A 90 -15.57 -16.88 -16.47
C VAL A 90 -15.09 -18.10 -15.68
N SER A 91 -14.93 -17.93 -14.36
CA SER A 91 -14.62 -19.01 -13.42
C SER A 91 -15.81 -19.24 -12.50
N GLY A 92 -16.33 -20.47 -12.51
CA GLY A 92 -17.46 -20.89 -11.69
C GLY A 92 -17.09 -22.01 -10.71
N TYR A 93 -17.79 -22.05 -9.58
CA TYR A 93 -17.76 -23.13 -8.58
C TYR A 93 -19.17 -23.42 -8.07
N ALA A 94 -19.84 -24.39 -8.70
CA ALA A 94 -21.21 -24.75 -8.37
C ALA A 94 -21.31 -25.43 -6.99
N PRO A 95 -22.44 -25.33 -6.29
CA PRO A 95 -22.69 -26.07 -5.05
C PRO A 95 -22.61 -27.60 -5.26
N GLN A 96 -22.31 -28.35 -4.19
CA GLN A 96 -22.19 -29.80 -4.25
C GLN A 96 -23.56 -30.50 -4.30
N VAL A 97 -23.57 -31.76 -4.71
CA VAL A 97 -24.76 -32.63 -4.67
C VAL A 97 -25.23 -32.75 -3.21
N GLY A 98 -26.47 -32.32 -2.94
CA GLY A 98 -27.08 -32.30 -1.60
C GLY A 98 -27.13 -30.93 -0.91
N CYS A 99 -26.57 -29.87 -1.49
CA CYS A 99 -26.81 -28.49 -1.05
C CYS A 99 -28.27 -28.06 -1.29
N GLU A 100 -28.75 -27.10 -0.50
CA GLU A 100 -30.10 -26.53 -0.61
C GLU A 100 -30.36 -25.95 -2.01
N LEU A 101 -31.62 -26.04 -2.46
CA LEU A 101 -32.02 -25.59 -3.80
C LEU A 101 -31.77 -24.10 -3.99
N GLU A 102 -32.02 -23.29 -2.95
CA GLU A 102 -31.77 -21.84 -2.97
C GLU A 102 -30.30 -21.49 -3.29
N GLU A 103 -29.34 -22.25 -2.74
CA GLU A 103 -27.91 -22.01 -3.01
C GLU A 103 -27.55 -22.33 -4.47
N LYS A 104 -28.20 -23.36 -5.04
CA LYS A 104 -28.03 -23.75 -6.44
C LYS A 104 -28.66 -22.71 -7.38
N GLU A 105 -29.89 -22.28 -7.12
CA GLU A 105 -30.60 -21.25 -7.89
C GLU A 105 -29.83 -19.94 -7.89
N ARG A 106 -29.31 -19.54 -6.73
CA ARG A 106 -28.46 -18.34 -6.61
C ARG A 106 -27.22 -18.42 -7.48
N PHE A 107 -26.50 -19.55 -7.49
CA PHE A 107 -25.32 -19.72 -8.33
C PHE A 107 -25.64 -19.57 -9.82
N TRP A 108 -26.75 -20.17 -10.29
CA TRP A 108 -27.16 -20.07 -11.68
C TRP A 108 -27.64 -18.67 -12.07
N SER A 109 -28.39 -17.99 -11.18
CA SER A 109 -28.79 -16.60 -11.37
C SER A 109 -27.58 -15.66 -11.47
N GLU A 110 -26.60 -15.82 -10.59
CA GLU A 110 -25.34 -15.05 -10.64
C GLU A 110 -24.56 -15.31 -11.94
N LEU A 111 -24.57 -16.55 -12.45
CA LEU A 111 -23.91 -16.90 -13.71
C LEU A 111 -24.68 -16.34 -14.93
N ASP A 112 -26.01 -16.37 -14.90
CA ASP A 112 -26.87 -15.79 -15.93
C ASP A 112 -26.66 -14.27 -16.04
N GLU A 113 -26.64 -13.54 -14.92
CA GLU A 113 -26.37 -12.10 -14.89
C GLU A 113 -25.01 -11.75 -15.51
N VAL A 114 -23.97 -12.56 -15.22
CA VAL A 114 -22.65 -12.39 -15.83
C VAL A 114 -22.72 -12.57 -17.34
N MET A 115 -23.42 -13.58 -17.82
CA MET A 115 -23.54 -13.89 -19.25
C MET A 115 -24.36 -12.84 -20.01
N GLU A 116 -25.46 -12.37 -19.43
CA GLU A 116 -26.30 -11.28 -19.99
C GLU A 116 -25.51 -9.96 -20.09
N SER A 117 -24.59 -9.73 -19.15
CA SER A 117 -23.72 -8.55 -19.19
C SER A 117 -22.65 -8.58 -20.30
N ILE A 118 -22.43 -9.72 -20.97
CA ILE A 118 -21.40 -9.89 -22.00
C ILE A 118 -22.01 -9.76 -23.41
N PRO A 119 -21.59 -8.76 -24.22
CA PRO A 119 -22.14 -8.55 -25.56
C PRO A 119 -22.02 -9.80 -26.45
N THR A 120 -23.03 -10.09 -27.27
CA THR A 120 -23.14 -11.30 -28.10
C THR A 120 -21.99 -11.46 -29.12
N GLY A 121 -21.36 -10.36 -29.55
CA GLY A 121 -20.20 -10.39 -30.44
C GLY A 121 -18.88 -10.81 -29.79
N GLU A 122 -18.79 -10.83 -28.46
CA GLU A 122 -17.54 -11.16 -27.75
C GLU A 122 -17.32 -12.67 -27.60
N ARG A 123 -16.07 -13.09 -27.43
CA ARG A 123 -15.73 -14.48 -27.14
C ARG A 123 -15.95 -14.76 -25.66
N VAL A 124 -16.47 -15.94 -25.33
CA VAL A 124 -16.66 -16.37 -23.93
C VAL A 124 -16.12 -17.78 -23.73
N VAL A 125 -15.34 -17.95 -22.67
CA VAL A 125 -14.87 -19.25 -22.18
C VAL A 125 -15.19 -19.34 -20.70
N ILE A 126 -15.95 -20.36 -20.30
CA ILE A 126 -16.26 -20.66 -18.90
C ILE A 126 -15.45 -21.88 -18.49
N GLY A 127 -14.62 -21.76 -17.46
CA GLY A 127 -13.96 -22.89 -16.81
C GLY A 127 -14.50 -23.05 -15.41
N ALA A 128 -15.27 -24.10 -15.16
CA ALA A 128 -15.96 -24.26 -13.89
C ALA A 128 -16.00 -25.71 -13.41
N ASP A 129 -16.01 -25.86 -12.09
CA ASP A 129 -16.39 -27.10 -11.42
C ASP A 129 -17.90 -27.01 -11.17
N PHE A 130 -18.68 -27.75 -11.96
CA PHE A 130 -20.13 -27.72 -11.93
C PHE A 130 -20.72 -28.77 -10.97
N ASN A 131 -19.90 -29.66 -10.40
CA ASN A 131 -20.36 -30.75 -9.54
C ASN A 131 -21.49 -31.64 -10.15
N GLY A 132 -21.67 -31.61 -11.49
CA GLY A 132 -22.71 -32.34 -12.22
C GLY A 132 -22.15 -33.27 -13.31
N HIS A 133 -22.92 -34.31 -13.66
CA HIS A 133 -22.61 -35.28 -14.72
C HIS A 133 -23.52 -35.02 -15.92
N VAL A 134 -22.96 -34.56 -17.04
CA VAL A 134 -23.76 -34.22 -18.24
C VAL A 134 -24.24 -35.43 -19.05
N GLY A 135 -23.73 -36.63 -18.75
CA GLY A 135 -24.15 -37.88 -19.41
C GLY A 135 -23.23 -38.37 -20.53
N GLU A 136 -23.34 -39.66 -20.87
CA GLU A 136 -22.76 -40.30 -22.05
C GLU A 136 -23.73 -40.20 -23.24
N GLY A 137 -23.21 -39.83 -24.43
CA GLY A 137 -24.03 -39.54 -25.60
C GLY A 137 -24.65 -38.13 -25.58
N ASN A 138 -25.33 -37.75 -26.66
CA ASN A 138 -25.89 -36.40 -26.85
C ASN A 138 -27.31 -36.38 -27.44
N ARG A 139 -28.04 -37.50 -27.35
CA ARG A 139 -29.37 -37.63 -27.96
C ARG A 139 -30.34 -36.63 -27.32
N GLY A 140 -30.84 -35.66 -28.10
CA GLY A 140 -31.71 -34.57 -27.63
C GLY A 140 -30.98 -33.30 -27.16
N ASP A 141 -29.64 -33.30 -27.19
CA ASP A 141 -28.77 -32.19 -26.79
C ASP A 141 -27.62 -31.98 -27.79
N GLU A 142 -27.79 -32.44 -29.04
CA GLU A 142 -26.75 -32.43 -30.07
C GLU A 142 -26.20 -31.03 -30.36
N GLU A 143 -27.00 -30.01 -30.10
CA GLU A 143 -26.66 -28.61 -30.28
C GLU A 143 -25.61 -28.09 -29.30
N VAL A 144 -25.57 -28.63 -28.08
CA VAL A 144 -24.77 -28.09 -26.96
C VAL A 144 -23.72 -29.07 -26.43
N MET A 145 -23.84 -30.36 -26.74
CA MET A 145 -22.87 -31.37 -26.31
C MET A 145 -22.53 -32.41 -27.40
N GLY A 146 -21.29 -32.88 -27.36
CA GLY A 146 -20.80 -33.98 -28.19
C GLY A 146 -21.04 -35.36 -27.57
N LYS A 147 -20.64 -36.40 -28.30
CA LYS A 147 -20.96 -37.81 -27.97
C LYS A 147 -20.12 -38.44 -26.86
N PHE A 148 -19.05 -37.78 -26.41
CA PHE A 148 -17.97 -38.42 -25.63
C PHE A 148 -17.98 -38.09 -24.12
N GLY A 149 -19.14 -37.72 -23.55
CA GLY A 149 -19.31 -37.57 -22.11
C GLY A 149 -19.10 -38.87 -21.31
N VAL A 150 -19.22 -38.80 -19.99
CA VAL A 150 -18.91 -39.90 -19.07
C VAL A 150 -20.05 -40.04 -18.05
N LYS A 151 -20.44 -41.29 -17.75
CA LYS A 151 -21.51 -41.67 -16.79
C LYS A 151 -22.91 -41.24 -17.21
N GLU A 152 -23.91 -41.68 -16.45
CA GLU A 152 -25.29 -41.23 -16.59
C GLU A 152 -25.48 -39.79 -16.11
N ARG A 153 -26.44 -39.09 -16.71
CA ARG A 153 -26.76 -37.70 -16.37
C ARG A 153 -27.45 -37.61 -15.01
N ASN A 154 -27.02 -36.70 -14.15
CA ASN A 154 -27.71 -36.36 -12.91
C ASN A 154 -28.43 -35.01 -13.01
N LEU A 155 -29.24 -34.66 -12.00
CA LEU A 155 -30.00 -33.41 -11.96
C LEU A 155 -29.10 -32.18 -12.16
N GLU A 156 -27.98 -32.10 -11.45
CA GLU A 156 -27.02 -31.00 -11.60
C GLU A 156 -26.44 -30.93 -13.03
N GLY A 157 -26.17 -32.08 -13.64
CA GLY A 157 -25.75 -32.16 -15.04
C GLY A 157 -26.81 -31.70 -16.03
N GLN A 158 -28.10 -31.95 -15.74
CA GLN A 158 -29.21 -31.40 -16.53
C GLN A 158 -29.23 -29.86 -16.45
N MET A 159 -29.01 -29.29 -15.25
CA MET A 159 -28.92 -27.83 -15.10
C MET A 159 -27.79 -27.22 -15.95
N VAL A 160 -26.63 -27.90 -16.07
CA VAL A 160 -25.53 -27.46 -16.96
C VAL A 160 -25.97 -27.46 -18.43
N VAL A 161 -26.69 -28.51 -18.86
CA VAL A 161 -27.18 -28.64 -20.24
C VAL A 161 -28.25 -27.59 -20.53
N ASP A 162 -29.18 -27.36 -19.62
CA ASP A 162 -30.24 -26.35 -19.75
C ASP A 162 -29.65 -24.94 -19.82
N PHE A 163 -28.67 -24.63 -18.97
CA PHE A 163 -27.90 -23.40 -19.04
C PHE A 163 -27.19 -23.26 -20.40
N ALA A 164 -26.56 -24.33 -20.89
CA ALA A 164 -25.87 -24.32 -22.17
C ALA A 164 -26.83 -24.05 -23.34
N LYS A 165 -28.05 -24.61 -23.30
CA LYS A 165 -29.10 -24.34 -24.29
C LYS A 165 -29.57 -22.88 -24.24
N ARG A 166 -29.87 -22.38 -23.04
CA ARG A 166 -30.36 -21.01 -22.82
C ARG A 166 -29.35 -19.95 -23.28
N MET A 167 -28.06 -20.17 -23.05
CA MET A 167 -27.00 -19.19 -23.32
C MET A 167 -26.22 -19.45 -24.62
N ASP A 168 -26.68 -20.36 -25.49
CA ASP A 168 -26.03 -20.75 -26.75
C ASP A 168 -24.56 -21.18 -26.56
N MET A 169 -24.32 -22.06 -25.59
CA MET A 169 -22.99 -22.56 -25.21
C MET A 169 -22.78 -24.02 -25.63
N ALA A 170 -21.54 -24.38 -25.89
CA ALA A 170 -21.10 -25.74 -26.16
C ALA A 170 -20.25 -26.28 -25.00
N VAL A 171 -20.55 -27.48 -24.51
CA VAL A 171 -19.79 -28.21 -23.48
C VAL A 171 -18.59 -28.87 -24.14
N VAL A 172 -17.47 -28.15 -24.22
CA VAL A 172 -16.30 -28.50 -25.05
C VAL A 172 -15.75 -29.90 -24.77
N ASN A 173 -15.76 -30.32 -23.50
CA ASN A 173 -15.20 -31.60 -23.07
C ASN A 173 -15.83 -32.82 -23.75
N THR A 174 -17.07 -32.73 -24.24
CA THR A 174 -17.82 -33.87 -24.78
C THR A 174 -17.65 -34.06 -26.30
N TYR A 175 -17.01 -33.11 -27.00
CA TYR A 175 -16.83 -33.15 -28.45
C TYR A 175 -15.60 -33.95 -28.92
N PHE A 176 -14.63 -34.21 -28.03
CA PHE A 176 -13.37 -34.84 -28.40
C PHE A 176 -13.28 -36.29 -27.91
N GLN A 177 -13.03 -37.23 -28.83
CA GLN A 177 -12.80 -38.62 -28.49
C GLN A 177 -11.44 -38.78 -27.78
N LYS A 178 -11.45 -39.25 -26.53
CA LYS A 178 -10.24 -39.49 -25.72
C LYS A 178 -10.37 -40.80 -24.95
N ARG A 179 -9.23 -41.38 -24.55
CA ARG A 179 -9.20 -42.51 -23.60
C ARG A 179 -9.89 -42.08 -22.30
N GLU A 180 -10.59 -43.00 -21.65
CA GLU A 180 -11.39 -42.72 -20.45
C GLU A 180 -10.60 -41.99 -19.35
N GLU A 181 -9.33 -42.36 -19.13
CA GLU A 181 -8.46 -41.70 -18.16
C GLU A 181 -8.23 -40.20 -18.42
N HIS A 182 -8.35 -39.78 -19.69
CA HIS A 182 -8.24 -38.40 -20.14
C HIS A 182 -9.59 -37.68 -20.24
N ARG A 183 -10.69 -38.33 -19.82
CA ARG A 183 -12.04 -37.75 -19.70
C ARG A 183 -12.47 -37.55 -18.25
N VAL A 184 -11.98 -38.40 -17.34
CA VAL A 184 -12.25 -38.32 -15.89
C VAL A 184 -11.51 -37.13 -15.27
N THR A 185 -12.25 -36.20 -14.65
CA THR A 185 -11.70 -34.98 -14.03
C THR A 185 -11.54 -35.12 -12.51
N TYR A 186 -12.33 -35.96 -11.86
CA TYR A 186 -12.29 -36.18 -10.41
C TYR A 186 -12.08 -37.66 -10.05
N LYS A 187 -11.18 -37.92 -9.08
CA LYS A 187 -10.89 -39.27 -8.56
C LYS A 187 -10.73 -39.26 -7.04
N SER A 188 -11.61 -39.94 -6.33
CA SER A 188 -11.54 -40.09 -4.85
C SER A 188 -12.16 -41.42 -4.41
N GLY A 189 -11.49 -42.17 -3.53
CA GLY A 189 -12.03 -43.40 -2.93
C GLY A 189 -12.55 -44.45 -3.92
N GLY A 190 -11.89 -44.61 -5.08
CA GLY A 190 -12.32 -45.53 -6.15
C GLY A 190 -13.36 -44.95 -7.13
N ARG A 191 -14.05 -43.86 -6.78
CA ARG A 191 -14.99 -43.16 -7.68
C ARG A 191 -14.22 -42.35 -8.72
N ARG A 192 -14.64 -42.44 -9.98
CA ARG A 192 -14.13 -41.69 -11.14
C ARG A 192 -15.30 -40.91 -11.75
N THR A 193 -15.21 -39.60 -11.85
CA THR A 193 -16.30 -38.76 -12.36
C THR A 193 -15.78 -37.64 -13.25
N GLN A 194 -16.67 -37.07 -14.06
CA GLN A 194 -16.46 -35.84 -14.81
C GLN A 194 -17.39 -34.79 -14.19
N VAL A 195 -16.80 -33.73 -13.63
CA VAL A 195 -17.51 -32.62 -12.95
C VAL A 195 -16.96 -31.25 -13.32
N ASP A 196 -15.71 -31.21 -13.83
CA ASP A 196 -15.04 -30.00 -14.29
C ASP A 196 -15.24 -29.85 -15.82
N TYR A 197 -15.86 -28.75 -16.25
CA TYR A 197 -16.16 -28.51 -17.67
C TYR A 197 -15.61 -27.17 -18.16
N ILE A 198 -15.25 -27.16 -19.44
CA ILE A 198 -14.99 -25.94 -20.20
C ILE A 198 -16.17 -25.75 -21.15
N LEU A 199 -16.82 -24.59 -21.09
CA LEU A 199 -17.85 -24.17 -22.03
C LEU A 199 -17.35 -23.01 -22.88
N CYS A 200 -17.78 -22.93 -24.13
CA CYS A 200 -17.59 -21.75 -24.99
C CYS A 200 -18.88 -21.43 -25.73
N ARG A 201 -19.02 -20.21 -26.27
CA ARG A 201 -20.14 -19.92 -27.19
C ARG A 201 -20.12 -20.87 -28.37
N ARG A 202 -21.29 -21.34 -28.80
CA ARG A 202 -21.43 -22.32 -29.89
C ARG A 202 -20.77 -21.84 -31.18
N GLY A 203 -20.95 -20.56 -31.52
CA GLY A 203 -20.30 -19.93 -32.68
C GLY A 203 -18.76 -19.91 -32.62
N ASN A 204 -18.15 -20.14 -31.45
CA ASN A 204 -16.70 -20.14 -31.26
C ASN A 204 -16.11 -21.55 -31.14
N LEU A 205 -16.94 -22.60 -31.19
CA LEU A 205 -16.47 -23.98 -31.09
C LEU A 205 -15.45 -24.34 -32.18
N LYS A 206 -15.58 -23.72 -33.37
CA LYS A 206 -14.63 -23.87 -34.49
C LYS A 206 -13.21 -23.36 -34.17
N GLU A 207 -13.07 -22.48 -33.18
CA GLU A 207 -11.78 -21.95 -32.73
C GLU A 207 -11.08 -22.91 -31.77
N ILE A 208 -11.76 -23.96 -31.29
CA ILE A 208 -11.23 -24.96 -30.37
C ILE A 208 -10.71 -26.17 -31.15
N SER A 209 -9.44 -26.52 -30.89
CA SER A 209 -8.72 -27.59 -31.59
C SER A 209 -8.54 -28.88 -30.78
N ASP A 210 -8.52 -28.79 -29.46
CA ASP A 210 -8.34 -29.94 -28.57
C ASP A 210 -8.88 -29.62 -27.16
N CYS A 211 -9.46 -30.61 -26.49
CA CYS A 211 -9.77 -30.56 -25.05
C CYS A 211 -9.43 -31.91 -24.41
N LYS A 212 -8.68 -31.90 -23.30
CA LYS A 212 -8.25 -33.12 -22.62
C LYS A 212 -7.96 -32.92 -21.14
N VAL A 213 -8.06 -34.00 -20.37
CA VAL A 213 -7.59 -34.04 -18.98
C VAL A 213 -6.13 -34.46 -18.90
N VAL A 214 -5.34 -33.76 -18.08
CA VAL A 214 -3.93 -34.08 -17.83
C VAL A 214 -3.80 -35.10 -16.70
N VAL A 215 -3.20 -36.26 -17.00
CA VAL A 215 -2.97 -37.36 -16.05
C VAL A 215 -1.54 -37.28 -15.49
N GLY A 216 -1.36 -37.49 -14.18
CA GLY A 216 -0.04 -37.67 -13.55
C GLY A 216 0.61 -36.43 -12.91
N GLU A 217 -0.09 -35.28 -12.84
CA GLU A 217 0.38 -34.10 -12.10
C GLU A 217 -0.63 -33.74 -10.99
N SER A 218 -0.21 -33.78 -9.71
CA SER A 218 -1.11 -33.58 -8.57
C SER A 218 -0.85 -32.27 -7.83
N VAL A 219 -1.21 -31.14 -8.44
CA VAL A 219 -1.36 -29.88 -7.66
C VAL A 219 -2.58 -29.99 -6.72
N ALA A 220 -3.63 -30.69 -7.17
CA ALA A 220 -4.78 -31.14 -6.37
C ALA A 220 -4.78 -32.67 -6.21
N ARG A 221 -5.23 -33.17 -5.05
CA ARG A 221 -5.23 -34.61 -4.73
C ARG A 221 -6.35 -35.38 -5.44
N GLN A 222 -7.48 -34.72 -5.69
CA GLN A 222 -8.71 -35.35 -6.20
C GLN A 222 -9.08 -34.87 -7.61
N HIS A 223 -8.86 -33.60 -7.92
CA HIS A 223 -9.14 -33.00 -9.24
C HIS A 223 -7.94 -33.09 -10.18
N ARG A 224 -8.23 -33.27 -11.46
CA ARG A 224 -7.28 -33.26 -12.58
C ARG A 224 -7.55 -32.06 -13.46
N MET A 225 -6.48 -31.47 -13.99
CA MET A 225 -6.59 -30.29 -14.84
C MET A 225 -7.19 -30.63 -16.20
N VAL A 226 -8.24 -29.90 -16.58
CA VAL A 226 -8.81 -29.88 -17.92
C VAL A 226 -8.12 -28.78 -18.73
N VAL A 227 -7.62 -29.10 -19.93
CA VAL A 227 -6.94 -28.14 -20.80
C VAL A 227 -7.62 -28.13 -22.16
N CYS A 228 -8.02 -26.94 -22.59
CA CYS A 228 -8.56 -26.66 -23.92
C CYS A 228 -7.55 -25.80 -24.71
N ARG A 229 -7.41 -26.07 -26.01
CA ARG A 229 -6.60 -25.25 -26.94
C ARG A 229 -7.50 -24.49 -27.91
N MET A 230 -7.62 -23.19 -27.68
CA MET A 230 -8.36 -22.25 -28.52
C MET A 230 -7.39 -21.41 -29.38
N THR A 231 -7.71 -21.22 -30.66
CA THR A 231 -6.93 -20.41 -31.61
C THR A 231 -7.74 -19.18 -32.01
N LEU A 232 -7.27 -18.00 -31.59
CA LEU A 232 -7.92 -16.73 -31.93
C LEU A 232 -7.39 -16.25 -33.29
N MET A 233 -8.30 -16.00 -34.23
CA MET A 233 -7.97 -15.34 -35.50
C MET A 233 -7.82 -13.83 -35.24
N VAL A 234 -6.57 -13.36 -35.26
CA VAL A 234 -6.23 -11.96 -35.03
C VAL A 234 -5.70 -11.33 -36.32
N CYS A 235 -6.20 -10.14 -36.66
CA CYS A 235 -5.56 -9.30 -37.66
C CYS A 235 -4.25 -8.79 -37.05
N LYS A 236 -3.12 -9.46 -37.34
CA LYS A 236 -1.80 -9.01 -36.89
C LYS A 236 -1.57 -7.57 -37.35
N LYS A 237 -1.82 -6.60 -36.47
CA LYS A 237 -1.37 -5.23 -36.68
C LYS A 237 0.14 -5.30 -36.75
N LYS A 238 0.75 -4.73 -37.81
CA LYS A 238 2.19 -4.45 -37.81
C LYS A 238 2.44 -3.67 -36.54
N ARG A 239 3.09 -4.28 -35.54
CA ARG A 239 3.60 -3.54 -34.38
C ARG A 239 4.56 -2.53 -34.98
N SER A 240 4.15 -1.26 -35.08
CA SER A 240 5.10 -0.20 -35.22
C SER A 240 6.10 -0.43 -34.11
N LYS A 241 7.40 -0.53 -34.45
CA LYS A 241 8.43 -0.47 -33.43
C LYS A 241 8.21 0.88 -32.76
N ILE A 242 7.51 0.91 -31.64
CA ILE A 242 7.46 2.10 -30.79
C ILE A 242 8.93 2.37 -30.50
N GLU A 243 9.48 3.40 -31.14
CA GLU A 243 10.81 3.89 -30.83
C GLU A 243 10.71 4.44 -29.42
N ILE A 244 11.01 3.57 -28.44
CA ILE A 244 11.05 4.02 -27.06
C ILE A 244 12.27 4.92 -26.97
N GLU A 245 11.99 6.22 -26.91
CA GLU A 245 12.95 7.30 -26.79
C GLU A 245 14.03 6.94 -25.75
N LYS A 246 15.28 6.84 -26.23
CA LYS A 246 16.44 6.50 -25.41
C LYS A 246 16.74 7.69 -24.50
N LYS A 247 16.57 7.53 -23.19
CA LYS A 247 16.79 8.58 -22.19
C LYS A 247 18.17 8.47 -21.55
N THR A 248 18.77 9.60 -21.23
CA THR A 248 20.05 9.64 -20.53
C THR A 248 19.92 9.08 -19.11
N LYS A 249 20.92 8.31 -18.65
CA LYS A 249 20.89 7.64 -17.34
C LYS A 249 21.26 8.57 -16.18
N TRP A 250 20.57 9.70 -16.05
CA TRP A 250 20.85 10.77 -15.08
C TRP A 250 20.92 10.34 -13.61
N TRP A 251 20.24 9.24 -13.24
CA TRP A 251 20.30 8.72 -11.87
C TRP A 251 21.70 8.27 -11.44
N LYS A 252 22.63 8.07 -12.38
CA LYS A 252 24.04 7.76 -12.11
C LYS A 252 24.79 8.94 -11.49
N LEU A 253 24.36 10.19 -11.69
CA LEU A 253 24.96 11.39 -11.07
C LEU A 253 24.90 11.42 -9.54
N LYS A 254 24.20 10.46 -8.93
CA LYS A 254 24.23 10.27 -7.47
C LYS A 254 25.55 9.68 -6.97
N LYS A 255 26.29 8.98 -7.84
CA LYS A 255 27.62 8.48 -7.53
C LYS A 255 28.60 9.62 -7.71
N GLU A 256 29.42 9.89 -6.70
CA GLU A 256 30.38 10.99 -6.74
C GLU A 256 31.33 10.84 -7.94
N GLU A 257 31.87 9.64 -8.17
CA GLU A 257 32.71 9.30 -9.34
C GLU A 257 32.07 9.72 -10.67
N CYS A 258 30.78 9.39 -10.90
CA CYS A 258 30.10 9.76 -12.13
C CYS A 258 29.80 11.26 -12.22
N CYS A 259 29.59 11.94 -11.09
CA CYS A 259 29.40 13.40 -11.06
C CYS A 259 30.72 14.12 -11.34
N GLU A 260 31.84 13.66 -10.79
CA GLU A 260 33.18 14.18 -11.08
C GLU A 260 33.58 13.95 -12.53
N GLU A 261 33.40 12.74 -13.06
CA GLU A 261 33.67 12.44 -14.47
C GLU A 261 32.80 13.32 -15.39
N PHE A 262 31.53 13.49 -15.05
CA PHE A 262 30.63 14.38 -15.80
C PHE A 262 31.11 15.84 -15.75
N ARG A 263 31.50 16.37 -14.58
CA ARG A 263 32.08 17.73 -14.45
C ARG A 263 33.33 17.88 -15.29
N GLN A 264 34.23 16.90 -15.27
CA GLN A 264 35.50 16.95 -16.00
C GLN A 264 35.28 16.91 -17.51
N LYS A 265 34.46 15.98 -18.01
CA LYS A 265 34.16 15.90 -19.45
C LYS A 265 33.36 17.10 -19.94
N LEU A 266 32.51 17.68 -19.10
CA LEU A 266 31.82 18.92 -19.45
C LEU A 266 32.82 20.08 -19.59
N ARG A 267 33.78 20.22 -18.67
CA ARG A 267 34.86 21.23 -18.80
C ARG A 267 35.72 21.02 -20.05
N GLN A 268 36.01 19.77 -20.40
CA GLN A 268 36.74 19.44 -21.63
C GLN A 268 35.94 19.80 -22.89
N ALA A 269 34.63 19.52 -22.89
CA ALA A 269 33.74 19.89 -23.99
C ALA A 269 33.62 21.42 -24.17
N LEU A 270 33.92 22.19 -23.11
CA LEU A 270 33.97 23.65 -23.11
C LEU A 270 35.39 24.20 -23.30
N CYS A 271 36.30 23.41 -23.90
CA CYS A 271 37.68 23.82 -24.19
C CYS A 271 38.47 24.32 -22.97
N GLY A 272 38.21 23.78 -21.78
CA GLY A 272 38.88 24.18 -20.53
C GLY A 272 38.33 25.44 -19.87
N GLN A 273 37.29 26.07 -20.44
CA GLN A 273 36.59 27.16 -19.77
C GLN A 273 35.81 26.62 -18.55
N VAL A 274 35.87 27.36 -17.44
CA VAL A 274 35.14 27.04 -16.20
C VAL A 274 33.66 27.45 -16.31
N VAL A 275 33.35 28.37 -17.23
CA VAL A 275 32.05 29.01 -17.40
C VAL A 275 31.27 28.30 -18.48
N LEU A 276 29.97 28.04 -18.24
CA LEU A 276 29.07 27.52 -19.26
C LEU A 276 28.85 28.58 -20.34
N PRO A 277 28.58 28.20 -21.61
CA PRO A 277 28.22 29.15 -22.66
C PRO A 277 27.08 30.04 -22.18
N ASP A 278 27.07 31.31 -22.57
CA ASP A 278 26.01 32.18 -22.08
C ASP A 278 24.65 31.75 -22.63
N ASP A 279 24.51 31.21 -23.83
CA ASP A 279 23.22 30.82 -24.41
C ASP A 279 22.64 29.48 -23.90
N TRP A 280 21.31 29.39 -23.85
CA TRP A 280 20.60 28.19 -23.37
C TRP A 280 20.78 27.00 -24.30
N GLU A 281 20.67 27.19 -25.62
CA GLU A 281 20.60 26.10 -26.60
C GLU A 281 21.92 25.32 -26.64
N THR A 282 23.05 26.03 -26.78
CA THR A 282 24.39 25.44 -26.75
C THR A 282 24.64 24.76 -25.41
N THR A 283 24.33 25.43 -24.29
CA THR A 283 24.54 24.84 -22.96
C THR A 283 23.72 23.56 -22.76
N ALA A 284 22.44 23.57 -23.16
CA ALA A 284 21.55 22.42 -23.04
C ALA A 284 22.00 21.25 -23.95
N GLU A 285 22.47 21.55 -25.16
CA GLU A 285 23.02 20.54 -26.06
C GLU A 285 24.30 19.90 -25.53
N VAL A 286 25.27 20.71 -25.08
CA VAL A 286 26.54 20.24 -24.50
C VAL A 286 26.28 19.39 -23.26
N ILE A 287 25.36 19.79 -22.38
CA ILE A 287 24.96 19.00 -21.20
C ILE A 287 24.37 17.65 -21.62
N ARG A 288 23.43 17.63 -22.58
CA ARG A 288 22.78 16.39 -23.05
C ARG A 288 23.78 15.45 -23.71
N GLU A 289 24.65 15.98 -24.57
CA GLU A 289 25.66 15.17 -25.26
C GLU A 289 26.69 14.58 -24.27
N THR A 290 27.19 15.41 -23.35
CA THR A 290 28.10 14.95 -22.29
C THR A 290 27.43 13.90 -21.40
N GLY A 291 26.17 14.12 -21.04
CA GLY A 291 25.38 13.17 -20.25
C GLY A 291 25.21 11.83 -20.97
N ARG A 292 24.91 11.85 -22.28
CA ARG A 292 24.81 10.65 -23.11
C ARG A 292 26.14 9.91 -23.22
N LYS A 293 27.26 10.62 -23.37
CA LYS A 293 28.63 10.05 -23.45
C LYS A 293 29.08 9.44 -22.12
N VAL A 294 28.90 10.14 -20.99
CA VAL A 294 29.38 9.69 -19.66
C VAL A 294 28.44 8.64 -19.04
N LEU A 295 27.14 8.95 -18.98
CA LEU A 295 26.18 8.14 -18.22
C LEU A 295 25.60 7.01 -19.07
N GLY A 296 25.66 7.15 -20.40
CA GLY A 296 25.01 6.27 -21.37
C GLY A 296 23.51 6.52 -21.47
N VAL A 297 22.91 5.93 -22.51
CA VAL A 297 21.46 5.98 -22.74
C VAL A 297 20.76 4.70 -22.29
N SER A 298 19.48 4.81 -21.95
CA SER A 298 18.62 3.66 -21.71
C SER A 298 18.40 2.89 -23.02
N SER A 299 18.28 1.57 -22.94
CA SER A 299 18.13 0.69 -24.10
C SER A 299 16.75 0.77 -24.79
N GLY A 300 15.89 1.73 -24.41
CA GLY A 300 14.52 1.87 -24.91
C GLY A 300 13.59 0.73 -24.48
N ARG A 301 13.98 -0.53 -24.69
CA ARG A 301 13.32 -1.68 -24.09
C ARG A 301 13.47 -1.59 -22.56
N ARG A 302 12.34 -1.65 -21.84
CA ARG A 302 12.34 -2.39 -20.58
C ARG A 302 12.88 -3.75 -20.96
N LYS A 303 14.15 -4.01 -20.70
CA LYS A 303 14.61 -5.39 -20.62
C LYS A 303 13.59 -6.08 -19.71
N GLU A 304 12.91 -7.08 -20.27
CA GLU A 304 12.16 -8.04 -19.46
C GLU A 304 13.10 -8.78 -18.47
N ASP A 305 14.41 -8.53 -18.54
CA ASP A 305 15.44 -8.78 -17.54
C ASP A 305 15.25 -7.98 -16.22
N LYS A 306 14.02 -7.80 -15.75
CA LYS A 306 13.75 -7.64 -14.30
C LYS A 306 13.54 -8.98 -13.61
N GLU A 307 13.49 -10.06 -14.38
CA GLU A 307 13.90 -11.36 -13.91
C GLU A 307 15.44 -11.38 -14.03
N THR A 308 16.22 -10.79 -13.15
CA THR A 308 16.35 -11.29 -11.78
C THR A 308 17.50 -10.48 -11.15
N TRP A 309 17.19 -9.58 -10.23
CA TRP A 309 18.16 -8.79 -9.47
C TRP A 309 19.13 -9.65 -8.60
N TRP A 310 18.97 -10.97 -8.66
CA TRP A 310 19.75 -12.02 -8.03
C TRP A 310 20.50 -12.90 -9.05
N TRP A 311 20.46 -12.58 -10.35
CA TRP A 311 21.18 -13.34 -11.39
C TRP A 311 22.69 -13.14 -11.25
N ASN A 312 23.44 -14.23 -11.29
CA ASN A 312 24.89 -14.24 -11.30
C ASN A 312 25.41 -15.29 -12.30
N GLU A 313 26.71 -15.26 -12.59
CA GLU A 313 27.36 -16.18 -13.54
C GLU A 313 27.18 -17.65 -13.13
N GLU A 314 27.24 -17.96 -11.83
CA GLU A 314 27.04 -19.31 -11.28
C GLU A 314 25.64 -19.89 -11.61
N VAL A 315 24.59 -19.07 -11.54
CA VAL A 315 23.22 -19.44 -11.91
C VAL A 315 23.11 -19.63 -13.42
N GLN A 316 23.76 -18.78 -14.21
CA GLN A 316 23.76 -18.85 -15.67
C GLN A 316 24.41 -20.16 -16.14
N ASP A 317 25.58 -20.49 -15.63
CA ASP A 317 26.32 -21.70 -15.98
C ASP A 317 25.56 -22.97 -15.57
N SER A 318 24.95 -22.96 -14.38
CA SER A 318 24.13 -24.07 -13.90
C SER A 318 22.90 -24.30 -14.81
N ILE A 319 22.25 -23.22 -15.27
CA ILE A 319 21.10 -23.30 -16.18
C ILE A 319 21.52 -23.76 -17.58
N GLN A 320 22.68 -23.32 -18.06
CA GLN A 320 23.26 -23.76 -19.33
C GLN A 320 23.60 -25.25 -19.29
N GLY A 321 24.22 -25.74 -18.22
CA GLY A 321 24.47 -27.16 -18.00
C GLY A 321 23.18 -27.98 -17.98
N LYS A 322 22.14 -27.52 -17.28
CA LYS A 322 20.81 -28.16 -17.31
C LYS A 322 20.19 -28.19 -18.71
N ARG A 323 20.34 -27.13 -19.51
CA ARG A 323 19.84 -27.07 -20.89
C ARG A 323 20.57 -28.05 -21.80
N LEU A 324 21.89 -28.19 -21.65
CA LEU A 324 22.70 -29.14 -22.42
C LEU A 324 22.33 -30.60 -22.05
N ALA A 325 22.20 -30.92 -20.76
CA ALA A 325 21.75 -32.23 -20.32
C ALA A 325 20.30 -32.54 -20.76
N ARG A 326 19.44 -31.51 -20.84
CA ARG A 326 18.10 -31.67 -21.40
C ARG A 326 18.13 -32.02 -22.89
N LYS A 327 18.99 -31.37 -23.67
CA LYS A 327 19.18 -31.69 -25.09
C LYS A 327 19.70 -33.12 -25.29
N LYS A 328 20.69 -33.55 -24.49
CA LYS A 328 21.18 -34.94 -24.49
C LYS A 328 20.07 -35.94 -24.16
N TRP A 329 19.26 -35.67 -23.14
CA TRP A 329 18.12 -36.53 -22.80
C TRP A 329 17.04 -36.55 -23.90
N ASP A 330 16.76 -35.41 -24.53
CA ASP A 330 15.77 -35.33 -25.61
C ASP A 330 16.24 -36.08 -26.88
N MET A 331 17.55 -36.24 -27.10
CA MET A 331 18.12 -37.04 -28.19
C MET A 331 18.12 -38.55 -27.89
N ASP A 332 18.73 -38.97 -26.78
CA ASP A 332 19.04 -40.40 -26.58
C ASP A 332 18.02 -41.14 -25.69
N ARG A 333 17.19 -40.39 -24.94
CA ARG A 333 16.15 -40.89 -24.01
C ARG A 333 16.59 -41.98 -23.02
N THR A 334 17.88 -42.11 -22.72
CA THR A 334 18.42 -43.08 -21.74
C THR A 334 18.11 -42.66 -20.28
N GLU A 335 18.06 -43.64 -19.38
CA GLU A 335 17.79 -43.38 -17.95
C GLU A 335 18.97 -42.66 -17.26
N GLU A 336 20.20 -42.86 -17.73
CA GLU A 336 21.40 -42.13 -17.29
C GLU A 336 21.31 -40.63 -17.61
N ASN A 337 20.98 -40.27 -18.86
CA ASN A 337 20.80 -38.87 -19.27
C ASN A 337 19.61 -38.22 -18.54
N ARG A 338 18.57 -39.00 -18.21
CA ARG A 338 17.45 -38.54 -17.39
C ARG A 338 17.88 -38.26 -15.95
N GLN A 339 18.75 -39.09 -15.38
CA GLN A 339 19.28 -38.92 -14.03
C GLN A 339 20.23 -37.72 -13.95
N GLU A 340 21.14 -37.56 -14.93
CA GLU A 340 22.02 -36.40 -15.08
C GLU A 340 21.21 -35.09 -15.18
N TYR A 341 20.15 -35.08 -16.00
CA TYR A 341 19.24 -33.92 -16.09
C TYR A 341 18.54 -33.63 -14.76
N LYS A 342 18.06 -34.64 -14.02
CA LYS A 342 17.43 -34.47 -12.70
C LYS A 342 18.41 -33.90 -11.67
N GLU A 343 19.65 -34.34 -11.67
CA GLU A 343 20.69 -33.86 -10.75
C GLU A 343 21.06 -32.41 -11.04
N LEU A 344 21.27 -32.06 -12.31
CA LEU A 344 21.50 -30.69 -12.73
C LEU A 344 20.29 -29.79 -12.47
N GLN A 345 19.06 -30.32 -12.59
CA GLN A 345 17.86 -29.60 -12.19
C GLN A 345 17.83 -29.31 -10.68
N ARG A 346 18.23 -30.27 -9.82
CA ARG A 346 18.34 -30.05 -8.37
C ARG A 346 19.45 -29.06 -8.04
N ARG A 347 20.58 -29.09 -8.75
CA ARG A 347 21.69 -28.13 -8.61
C ARG A 347 21.24 -26.72 -8.97
N VAL A 348 20.60 -26.53 -10.12
CA VAL A 348 20.00 -25.24 -10.52
C VAL A 348 19.03 -24.71 -9.46
N LYS A 349 18.16 -25.56 -8.90
CA LYS A 349 17.24 -25.14 -7.83
C LYS A 349 18.00 -24.63 -6.59
N ARG A 350 19.09 -25.29 -6.20
CA ARG A 350 19.95 -24.87 -5.08
C ARG A 350 20.65 -23.54 -5.36
N GLU A 351 21.31 -23.41 -6.51
CA GLU A 351 22.03 -22.18 -6.87
C GLU A 351 21.09 -20.98 -7.02
N VAL A 352 19.94 -21.17 -7.67
CA VAL A 352 18.89 -20.14 -7.75
C VAL A 352 18.40 -19.74 -6.34
N SER A 353 18.26 -20.69 -5.42
CA SER A 353 17.85 -20.40 -4.04
C SER A 353 18.94 -19.62 -3.29
N LYS A 354 20.21 -20.00 -3.45
CA LYS A 354 21.36 -19.34 -2.83
C LYS A 354 21.54 -17.92 -3.35
N ALA A 355 21.50 -17.74 -4.67
CA ALA A 355 21.61 -16.43 -5.30
C ALA A 355 20.45 -15.50 -4.91
N LYS A 356 19.21 -16.01 -4.86
CA LYS A 356 18.06 -15.28 -4.30
C LYS A 356 18.32 -14.86 -2.86
N GLN A 357 18.80 -15.78 -2.02
CA GLN A 357 19.02 -15.51 -0.60
C GLN A 357 20.08 -14.42 -0.41
N LYS A 358 21.24 -14.58 -1.05
CA LYS A 358 22.34 -13.61 -0.99
C LYS A 358 21.89 -12.21 -1.43
N ALA A 359 21.18 -12.14 -2.55
CA ALA A 359 20.67 -10.87 -3.03
C ALA A 359 19.69 -10.25 -2.01
N TYR A 360 18.77 -11.04 -1.44
CA TYR A 360 17.85 -10.55 -0.40
C TYR A 360 18.61 -10.01 0.81
N ASP A 361 19.65 -10.71 1.25
CA ASP A 361 20.45 -10.29 2.38
C ASP A 361 21.18 -8.97 2.08
N GLU A 362 21.80 -8.82 0.90
CA GLU A 362 22.41 -7.55 0.44
C GLU A 362 21.39 -6.41 0.25
N LEU A 363 20.17 -6.73 -0.18
CA LEU A 363 19.07 -5.78 -0.24
C LEU A 363 18.68 -5.32 1.17
N TYR A 364 18.56 -6.23 2.13
CA TYR A 364 18.22 -5.92 3.52
C TYR A 364 19.33 -5.10 4.21
N THR A 365 20.60 -5.41 3.97
CA THR A 365 21.73 -4.61 4.46
C THR A 365 21.69 -3.20 3.89
N ARG A 366 21.42 -3.03 2.58
CA ARG A 366 21.27 -1.71 1.96
C ARG A 366 20.06 -0.94 2.50
N LEU A 367 18.95 -1.62 2.80
CA LEU A 367 17.76 -1.00 3.38
C LEU A 367 18.01 -0.38 4.77
N ASP A 368 19.06 -0.78 5.47
CA ASP A 368 19.45 -0.20 6.78
C ASP A 368 20.24 1.12 6.64
N THR A 369 20.61 1.50 5.42
CA THR A 369 21.23 2.80 5.11
C THR A 369 20.19 3.89 4.84
N ARG A 370 20.59 5.17 4.97
CA ARG A 370 19.74 6.33 4.64
C ARG A 370 19.29 6.33 3.15
N GLU A 371 20.06 5.66 2.29
CA GLU A 371 19.80 5.59 0.85
C GLU A 371 18.79 4.49 0.48
N GLY A 372 18.85 3.33 1.16
CA GLY A 372 17.94 2.21 0.95
C GLY A 372 16.49 2.49 1.33
N GLU A 373 16.22 3.52 2.14
CA GLU A 373 14.86 3.95 2.47
C GLU A 373 14.00 4.25 1.22
N LYS A 374 14.60 4.78 0.14
CA LYS A 374 13.89 5.03 -1.12
C LYS A 374 13.56 3.76 -1.88
N ASP A 375 14.37 2.72 -1.72
CA ASP A 375 14.15 1.42 -2.33
C ASP A 375 13.01 0.68 -1.63
N LEU A 376 12.80 0.91 -0.33
CA LEU A 376 11.65 0.44 0.44
C LEU A 376 10.32 0.99 -0.10
N TYR A 377 10.25 2.31 -0.35
CA TYR A 377 9.06 2.92 -0.99
C TYR A 377 8.86 2.40 -2.40
N ARG A 378 9.94 2.13 -3.14
CA ARG A 378 9.85 1.54 -4.47
C ARG A 378 9.28 0.12 -4.40
N LEU A 379 9.75 -0.70 -3.46
CA LEU A 379 9.25 -2.06 -3.23
C LEU A 379 7.79 -2.05 -2.78
N ALA A 380 7.40 -1.17 -1.86
CA ALA A 380 6.02 -1.00 -1.43
C ALA A 380 5.10 -0.57 -2.60
N ARG A 381 5.51 0.43 -3.41
CA ARG A 381 4.77 0.86 -4.60
C ARG A 381 4.75 -0.18 -5.72
N GLN A 382 5.76 -1.03 -5.80
CA GLN A 382 5.77 -2.14 -6.74
C GLN A 382 4.76 -3.20 -6.32
N ARG A 383 4.77 -3.61 -5.05
CA ARG A 383 3.79 -4.55 -4.49
C ARG A 383 2.35 -4.03 -4.56
N ASP A 384 2.14 -2.74 -4.32
CA ASP A 384 0.82 -2.09 -4.51
C ASP A 384 0.37 -2.18 -5.96
N ARG A 385 1.27 -1.91 -6.93
CA ARG A 385 0.97 -2.10 -8.37
C ARG A 385 0.71 -3.55 -8.74
N ASP A 386 1.45 -4.49 -8.16
CA ASP A 386 1.28 -5.92 -8.40
C ASP A 386 -0.09 -6.40 -7.87
N GLY A 387 -0.59 -5.76 -6.80
CA GLY A 387 -1.89 -6.03 -6.18
C GLY A 387 -3.10 -5.38 -6.85
N LYS A 388 -2.90 -4.42 -7.78
CA LYS A 388 -3.98 -3.78 -8.54
C LYS A 388 -4.47 -4.71 -9.66
N ASP A 389 -5.77 -4.69 -9.91
CA ASP A 389 -6.40 -5.51 -10.95
C ASP A 389 -5.93 -5.10 -12.34
N VAL A 390 -6.03 -3.81 -12.66
CA VAL A 390 -5.53 -3.23 -13.92
C VAL A 390 -4.22 -2.50 -13.65
N GLN A 391 -3.13 -2.96 -14.27
CA GLN A 391 -1.82 -2.33 -14.11
C GLN A 391 -1.62 -1.11 -15.01
N GLN A 392 -2.22 -1.12 -16.21
CA GLN A 392 -2.19 -0.02 -17.18
C GLN A 392 -3.51 0.03 -17.94
N VAL A 393 -4.07 1.24 -18.04
CA VAL A 393 -5.34 1.48 -18.73
C VAL A 393 -5.02 1.79 -20.19
N ARG A 394 -5.24 0.82 -21.08
CA ARG A 394 -4.97 0.96 -22.52
C ARG A 394 -6.21 1.32 -23.33
N VAL A 395 -7.40 1.21 -22.74
CA VAL A 395 -8.69 1.55 -23.34
C VAL A 395 -9.36 2.66 -22.54
N ILE A 396 -10.09 3.52 -23.23
CA ILE A 396 -10.85 4.65 -22.64
C ILE A 396 -12.19 4.72 -23.35
N LYS A 397 -13.21 5.23 -22.67
CA LYS A 397 -14.51 5.47 -23.27
C LYS A 397 -14.51 6.75 -24.11
N ASP A 398 -15.21 6.71 -25.23
CA ASP A 398 -15.58 7.91 -25.99
C ASP A 398 -16.63 8.74 -25.25
N ARG A 399 -17.25 9.71 -25.94
CA ARG A 399 -18.30 10.56 -25.36
C ARG A 399 -19.61 9.80 -25.13
N ASP A 400 -19.90 8.84 -25.99
CA ASP A 400 -21.13 8.04 -25.97
C ASP A 400 -21.02 6.82 -25.05
N GLY A 401 -19.91 6.69 -24.33
CA GLY A 401 -19.65 5.61 -23.38
C GLY A 401 -19.13 4.32 -24.02
N ARG A 402 -18.84 4.30 -25.33
CA ARG A 402 -18.28 3.14 -26.03
C ARG A 402 -16.79 3.04 -25.78
N VAL A 403 -16.30 1.82 -25.58
CA VAL A 403 -14.89 1.57 -25.26
C VAL A 403 -14.03 1.63 -26.52
N LEU A 404 -13.09 2.56 -26.56
CA LEU A 404 -12.09 2.69 -27.62
C LEU A 404 -10.93 1.72 -27.40
N THR A 405 -10.69 0.87 -28.40
CA THR A 405 -9.68 -0.19 -28.35
C THR A 405 -8.46 0.07 -29.24
N SER A 406 -8.55 0.94 -30.24
CA SER A 406 -7.41 1.25 -31.12
C SER A 406 -6.48 2.28 -30.49
N GLU A 407 -5.16 2.08 -30.58
CA GLU A 407 -4.17 2.99 -29.99
C GLU A 407 -4.35 4.43 -30.50
N GLU A 408 -4.64 4.61 -31.78
CA GLU A 408 -4.91 5.91 -32.40
C GLU A 408 -6.18 6.58 -31.86
N SER A 409 -7.29 5.83 -31.70
CA SER A 409 -8.53 6.40 -31.15
C SER A 409 -8.38 6.78 -29.68
N VAL A 410 -7.65 5.97 -28.90
CA VAL A 410 -7.29 6.25 -27.50
C VAL A 410 -6.42 7.51 -27.40
N GLN A 411 -5.39 7.64 -28.24
CA GLN A 411 -4.56 8.85 -28.30
C GLN A 411 -5.38 10.08 -28.69
N ARG A 412 -6.22 9.98 -29.73
CA ARG A 412 -7.08 11.06 -30.18
C ARG A 412 -8.05 11.51 -29.09
N ARG A 413 -8.71 10.57 -28.41
CA ARG A 413 -9.63 10.85 -27.31
C ARG A 413 -8.95 11.56 -26.13
N TRP A 414 -7.72 11.19 -25.80
CA TRP A 414 -6.91 11.87 -24.78
C TRP A 414 -6.54 13.29 -25.19
N LYS A 415 -6.15 13.50 -26.46
CA LYS A 415 -5.86 14.82 -27.03
C LYS A 415 -7.12 15.69 -26.96
N GLU A 416 -8.22 15.25 -27.57
CA GLU A 416 -9.52 15.96 -27.56
C GLU A 416 -9.92 16.36 -26.14
N TYR A 417 -9.88 15.43 -25.18
CA TYR A 417 -10.25 15.72 -23.79
C TYR A 417 -9.43 16.86 -23.17
N PHE A 418 -8.11 16.80 -23.27
CA PHE A 418 -7.24 17.77 -22.63
C PHE A 418 -7.10 19.07 -23.42
N GLU A 419 -7.22 19.02 -24.74
CA GLU A 419 -7.26 20.18 -25.63
C GLU A 419 -8.51 21.01 -25.35
N GLU A 420 -9.68 20.37 -25.25
CA GLU A 420 -10.92 21.06 -24.82
C GLU A 420 -10.77 21.62 -23.40
N LEU A 421 -10.31 20.79 -22.46
CA LEU A 421 -10.16 21.21 -21.07
C LEU A 421 -9.26 22.46 -20.89
N MET A 422 -8.24 22.63 -21.72
CA MET A 422 -7.24 23.70 -21.59
C MET A 422 -7.47 24.89 -22.53
N ASN A 423 -8.47 24.84 -23.39
CA ASN A 423 -8.76 25.92 -24.33
C ASN A 423 -10.22 26.40 -24.25
N GLU A 424 -11.09 25.69 -23.53
CA GLU A 424 -12.45 26.15 -23.25
C GLU A 424 -12.46 27.09 -22.02
N GLU A 425 -12.84 28.33 -22.27
CA GLU A 425 -13.06 29.40 -21.29
C GLU A 425 -14.55 29.50 -20.95
N ASN A 426 -14.88 29.79 -19.69
CA ASN A 426 -16.26 30.04 -19.29
C ASN A 426 -16.69 31.45 -19.71
N GLU A 427 -18.01 31.65 -19.91
CA GLU A 427 -18.57 32.98 -20.10
C GLU A 427 -18.20 33.91 -18.94
N ARG A 428 -17.82 35.15 -19.26
CA ARG A 428 -17.46 36.19 -18.29
C ARG A 428 -17.75 37.59 -18.83
N GLU A 429 -17.89 38.52 -17.90
CA GLU A 429 -17.97 39.94 -18.22
C GLU A 429 -16.59 40.47 -18.64
N LYS A 430 -16.55 41.24 -19.74
CA LYS A 430 -15.35 41.98 -20.12
C LYS A 430 -15.10 43.10 -19.13
N ARG A 431 -13.85 43.29 -18.72
CA ARG A 431 -13.48 44.44 -17.90
C ARG A 431 -13.46 45.70 -18.77
N VAL A 432 -14.15 46.74 -18.30
CA VAL A 432 -14.16 48.08 -18.89
C VAL A 432 -13.08 48.97 -18.25
N GLU A 433 -12.71 48.65 -17.01
CA GLU A 433 -11.71 49.38 -16.22
C GLU A 433 -10.28 48.94 -16.60
N GLY A 434 -9.46 49.93 -16.98
CA GLY A 434 -8.01 49.75 -17.07
C GLY A 434 -7.37 49.72 -15.68
N VAL A 435 -6.31 48.92 -15.50
CA VAL A 435 -5.44 49.00 -14.32
C VAL A 435 -4.18 49.75 -14.72
N ASN A 436 -3.80 50.75 -13.92
CA ASN A 436 -2.55 51.45 -14.12
C ASN A 436 -1.37 50.48 -13.98
N SER A 437 -0.56 50.38 -15.03
CA SER A 437 0.69 49.63 -15.01
C SER A 437 1.67 50.28 -14.03
N VAL A 438 2.19 49.50 -13.09
CA VAL A 438 3.23 49.99 -12.18
C VAL A 438 4.58 49.90 -12.89
N GLU A 439 5.10 51.03 -13.37
CA GLU A 439 6.44 51.10 -13.94
C GLU A 439 7.49 51.31 -12.84
N GLN A 440 8.04 50.20 -12.35
CA GLN A 440 9.14 50.20 -11.39
C GLN A 440 10.38 49.54 -11.98
N LYS A 441 11.55 50.13 -11.70
CA LYS A 441 12.83 49.53 -12.08
C LYS A 441 13.04 48.25 -11.27
N VAL A 442 13.18 47.14 -11.98
CA VAL A 442 13.42 45.82 -11.37
C VAL A 442 14.92 45.56 -11.24
N ASP A 443 15.36 45.22 -10.04
CA ASP A 443 16.76 44.87 -9.76
C ASP A 443 17.19 43.58 -10.45
N LYS A 444 18.48 43.50 -10.81
CA LYS A 444 19.11 42.26 -11.29
C LYS A 444 19.02 41.14 -10.26
N ILE A 445 18.90 39.92 -10.75
CA ILE A 445 18.87 38.69 -9.95
C ILE A 445 20.27 38.40 -9.41
N ARG A 446 20.32 38.18 -8.09
CA ARG A 446 21.56 37.86 -7.38
C ARG A 446 21.81 36.35 -7.35
N LYS A 447 23.08 35.95 -7.34
CA LYS A 447 23.51 34.54 -7.20
C LYS A 447 22.87 33.84 -5.99
N ASP A 448 22.68 34.56 -4.88
CA ASP A 448 22.06 34.03 -3.66
C ASP A 448 20.59 33.62 -3.83
N GLU A 449 19.84 34.34 -4.66
CA GLU A 449 18.45 34.01 -4.96
C GLU A 449 18.36 32.68 -5.73
N VAL A 450 19.24 32.52 -6.71
CA VAL A 450 19.38 31.28 -7.50
C VAL A 450 19.85 30.13 -6.61
N ARG A 451 20.83 30.35 -5.73
CA ARG A 451 21.31 29.33 -4.78
C ARG A 451 20.20 28.88 -3.83
N LYS A 452 19.40 29.82 -3.31
CA LYS A 452 18.21 29.51 -2.48
C LYS A 452 17.17 28.72 -3.27
N ALA A 453 16.87 29.10 -4.51
CA ALA A 453 15.94 28.37 -5.38
C ALA A 453 16.42 26.94 -5.67
N LEU A 454 17.71 26.77 -6.01
CA LEU A 454 18.32 25.48 -6.30
C LEU A 454 18.32 24.54 -5.08
N LYS A 455 18.58 25.07 -3.89
CA LYS A 455 18.51 24.31 -2.63
C LYS A 455 17.09 23.81 -2.33
N ARG A 456 16.05 24.59 -2.67
CA ARG A 456 14.64 24.20 -2.47
C ARG A 456 14.15 23.14 -3.47
N MET A 457 14.80 22.98 -4.61
CA MET A 457 14.42 21.98 -5.60
C MET A 457 14.70 20.55 -5.10
N LYS A 458 13.72 19.65 -5.25
CA LYS A 458 13.82 18.24 -4.83
C LYS A 458 14.40 17.39 -5.96
N SER A 459 15.39 16.55 -5.65
CA SER A 459 15.96 15.56 -6.58
C SER A 459 15.04 14.34 -6.74
N GLY A 460 15.18 13.60 -7.83
CA GLY A 460 14.43 12.39 -8.16
C GLY A 460 13.05 12.65 -8.76
N LYS A 461 12.86 13.83 -9.38
CA LYS A 461 11.61 14.23 -10.04
C LYS A 461 11.64 13.85 -11.53
N ALA A 462 10.46 13.62 -12.10
CA ALA A 462 10.33 13.31 -13.53
C ALA A 462 10.66 14.55 -14.36
N VAL A 463 11.54 14.37 -15.35
CA VAL A 463 12.07 15.45 -16.20
C VAL A 463 11.07 15.84 -17.29
N GLY A 464 11.11 17.11 -17.68
CA GLY A 464 10.39 17.66 -18.82
C GLY A 464 10.95 17.21 -20.17
N PRO A 465 10.50 17.83 -21.28
CA PRO A 465 10.96 17.51 -22.63
C PRO A 465 12.43 17.83 -22.89
N ASP A 466 13.02 18.77 -22.14
CA ASP A 466 14.42 19.19 -22.23
C ASP A 466 15.42 18.10 -21.80
N ASP A 467 14.96 17.03 -21.12
CA ASP A 467 15.78 15.94 -20.58
C ASP A 467 16.95 16.42 -19.69
N ILE A 468 16.85 17.58 -19.04
CA ILE A 468 17.84 18.10 -18.08
C ILE A 468 17.26 18.09 -16.65
N PRO A 469 17.67 17.14 -15.78
CA PRO A 469 17.21 17.09 -14.40
C PRO A 469 17.91 18.11 -13.50
N VAL A 470 17.35 18.35 -12.30
CA VAL A 470 17.93 19.31 -11.36
C VAL A 470 19.25 18.82 -10.78
N GLU A 471 19.46 17.51 -10.79
CA GLU A 471 20.70 16.84 -10.40
C GLU A 471 21.90 17.32 -11.23
N VAL A 472 21.70 17.71 -12.49
CA VAL A 472 22.76 18.32 -13.31
C VAL A 472 23.19 19.64 -12.67
N TRP A 473 22.26 20.55 -12.43
CA TRP A 473 22.54 21.86 -11.82
C TRP A 473 23.16 21.73 -10.42
N LYS A 474 22.71 20.74 -9.63
CA LYS A 474 23.30 20.45 -8.32
C LYS A 474 24.70 19.86 -8.42
N CYS A 475 24.96 19.00 -9.40
CA CYS A 475 26.29 18.47 -9.66
C CYS A 475 27.23 19.61 -10.08
N LEU A 476 26.82 20.53 -10.94
CA LEU A 476 27.70 21.63 -11.39
C LEU A 476 28.03 22.69 -10.33
N GLY A 477 27.27 22.77 -9.23
CA GLY A 477 27.60 23.63 -8.09
C GLY A 477 27.60 25.11 -8.45
N GLU A 478 28.67 25.83 -8.09
CA GLU A 478 28.75 27.29 -8.33
C GLU A 478 28.75 27.65 -9.82
N ALA A 479 29.37 26.85 -10.70
CA ALA A 479 29.33 27.09 -12.14
C ALA A 479 27.88 27.14 -12.69
N ALA A 480 26.98 26.29 -12.14
CA ALA A 480 25.56 26.37 -12.47
C ALA A 480 24.89 27.63 -11.91
N VAL A 481 25.24 28.07 -10.70
CA VAL A 481 24.69 29.29 -10.11
C VAL A 481 25.07 30.51 -10.96
N GLU A 482 26.31 30.59 -11.44
CA GLU A 482 26.79 31.68 -12.29
C GLU A 482 26.04 31.74 -13.62
N PHE A 483 26.00 30.61 -14.33
CA PHE A 483 25.28 30.49 -15.60
C PHE A 483 23.78 30.78 -15.45
N LEU A 484 23.11 30.15 -14.49
CA LEU A 484 21.68 30.35 -14.27
C LEU A 484 21.38 31.81 -13.90
N THR A 485 22.26 32.48 -13.15
CA THR A 485 22.10 33.90 -12.84
C THR A 485 22.25 34.78 -14.08
N SER A 486 23.24 34.51 -14.95
CA SER A 486 23.41 35.20 -16.24
C SER A 486 22.17 34.99 -17.14
N LEU A 487 21.73 33.74 -17.28
CA LEU A 487 20.54 33.36 -18.05
C LEU A 487 19.28 34.04 -17.54
N PHE A 488 19.00 33.97 -16.24
CA PHE A 488 17.81 34.58 -15.65
C PHE A 488 17.80 36.11 -15.75
N ASN A 489 18.97 36.76 -15.65
CA ASN A 489 19.06 38.20 -15.88
C ASN A 489 18.80 38.57 -17.35
N ARG A 490 19.29 37.80 -18.32
CA ARG A 490 18.96 38.04 -19.73
C ARG A 490 17.49 37.82 -20.03
N VAL A 491 16.88 36.76 -19.49
CA VAL A 491 15.43 36.53 -19.61
C VAL A 491 14.64 37.68 -18.97
N LEU A 492 15.10 38.20 -17.83
CA LEU A 492 14.49 39.36 -17.18
C LEU A 492 14.66 40.64 -18.01
N GLU A 493 15.81 40.85 -18.66
CA GLU A 493 16.11 42.01 -19.49
C GLU A 493 15.33 41.99 -20.82
N SER A 494 15.31 40.84 -21.50
CA SER A 494 14.62 40.65 -22.78
C SER A 494 13.12 40.40 -22.64
N GLU A 495 12.65 40.05 -21.43
CA GLU A 495 11.29 39.60 -21.14
C GLU A 495 10.87 38.37 -21.97
N ARG A 496 11.85 37.59 -22.45
CA ARG A 496 11.65 36.41 -23.30
C ARG A 496 12.44 35.21 -22.77
N MET A 497 11.73 34.13 -22.49
CA MET A 497 12.34 32.85 -22.10
C MET A 497 12.68 31.98 -23.32
N PRO A 498 13.61 31.00 -23.17
CA PRO A 498 13.94 30.06 -24.22
C PRO A 498 12.71 29.28 -24.75
N GLU A 499 12.63 29.11 -26.07
CA GLU A 499 11.49 28.45 -26.73
C GLU A 499 11.31 26.98 -26.29
N GLU A 500 12.42 26.28 -25.98
CA GLU A 500 12.36 24.89 -25.50
C GLU A 500 11.56 24.76 -24.18
N TRP A 501 11.53 25.81 -23.34
CA TRP A 501 10.79 25.80 -22.06
C TRP A 501 9.27 25.86 -22.26
N ARG A 502 8.79 26.28 -23.43
CA ARG A 502 7.35 26.36 -23.76
C ARG A 502 6.70 24.99 -24.01
N ARG A 503 7.51 23.94 -24.18
CA ARG A 503 7.04 22.57 -24.45
C ARG A 503 6.87 21.81 -23.14
N SER A 504 5.77 21.09 -23.01
CA SER A 504 5.48 20.26 -21.84
C SER A 504 4.91 18.89 -22.21
N VAL A 505 5.02 17.93 -21.29
CA VAL A 505 4.37 16.62 -21.44
C VAL A 505 3.37 16.42 -20.32
N LEU A 506 2.11 16.27 -20.67
CA LEU A 506 1.04 15.96 -19.76
C LEU A 506 0.96 14.47 -19.48
N VAL A 507 0.88 14.08 -18.21
CA VAL A 507 0.66 12.71 -17.78
C VAL A 507 -0.70 12.60 -17.06
N PRO A 508 -1.66 11.82 -17.58
CA PRO A 508 -2.93 11.56 -16.91
C PRO A 508 -2.72 10.67 -15.67
N ILE A 509 -3.15 11.14 -14.50
CA ILE A 509 -3.09 10.40 -13.24
C ILE A 509 -4.52 10.14 -12.75
N PHE A 510 -4.88 8.87 -12.61
CA PHE A 510 -6.21 8.47 -12.13
C PHE A 510 -6.44 8.95 -10.68
N LYS A 511 -7.60 9.57 -10.43
CA LYS A 511 -7.98 10.12 -9.11
C LYS A 511 -8.34 9.04 -8.08
N ASN A 512 -8.31 7.74 -8.45
CA ASN A 512 -8.76 6.61 -7.64
C ASN A 512 -10.24 6.71 -7.24
N LYS A 513 -11.07 7.30 -8.10
CA LYS A 513 -12.52 7.45 -7.92
C LYS A 513 -13.21 7.36 -9.29
N GLY A 514 -14.38 6.73 -9.34
CA GLY A 514 -15.18 6.57 -10.56
C GLY A 514 -14.62 5.51 -11.52
N ASP A 515 -15.17 5.49 -12.73
CA ASP A 515 -14.74 4.60 -13.81
C ASP A 515 -13.31 4.94 -14.28
N VAL A 516 -12.45 3.93 -14.27
CA VAL A 516 -11.04 4.00 -14.73
C VAL A 516 -10.95 4.27 -16.23
N GLN A 517 -11.97 3.92 -17.01
CA GLN A 517 -12.03 4.14 -18.45
C GLN A 517 -12.58 5.53 -18.81
N SER A 518 -12.99 6.36 -17.84
CA SER A 518 -13.49 7.71 -18.13
C SER A 518 -12.37 8.75 -17.98
N CYS A 519 -12.17 9.59 -19.00
CA CYS A 519 -11.13 10.63 -19.01
C CYS A 519 -11.30 11.67 -17.87
N SER A 520 -12.55 11.97 -17.47
CA SER A 520 -12.84 12.98 -16.42
C SER A 520 -12.33 12.60 -15.03
N ASN A 521 -12.13 11.30 -14.79
CA ASN A 521 -11.60 10.76 -13.55
C ASN A 521 -10.07 10.82 -13.46
N TYR A 522 -9.41 11.45 -14.43
CA TYR A 522 -7.96 11.70 -14.42
C TYR A 522 -7.64 13.15 -14.11
N ARG A 523 -6.45 13.36 -13.56
CA ARG A 523 -5.83 14.67 -13.38
C ARG A 523 -4.60 14.75 -14.29
N GLY A 524 -4.55 15.75 -15.15
CA GLY A 524 -3.41 15.95 -16.05
C GLY A 524 -2.27 16.70 -15.35
N ILE A 525 -1.14 16.03 -15.12
CA ILE A 525 0.06 16.69 -14.54
C ILE A 525 1.04 17.04 -15.65
N LYS A 526 1.41 18.32 -15.76
CA LYS A 526 2.41 18.80 -16.72
C LYS A 526 3.83 18.58 -16.20
N LEU A 527 4.61 17.86 -16.98
CA LEU A 527 6.07 17.75 -16.84
C LEU A 527 6.69 18.86 -17.69
N MET A 528 7.31 19.83 -17.01
CA MET A 528 7.95 21.01 -17.59
C MET A 528 9.46 20.97 -17.29
N SER A 529 10.24 21.78 -18.01
CA SER A 529 11.67 21.95 -17.76
C SER A 529 11.96 22.20 -16.28
N HIS A 530 12.95 21.50 -15.73
CA HIS A 530 13.38 21.78 -14.37
C HIS A 530 14.06 23.14 -14.24
N THR A 531 14.69 23.63 -15.30
CA THR A 531 15.30 24.96 -15.37
C THR A 531 14.23 26.06 -15.37
N MET A 532 13.15 25.88 -16.14
CA MET A 532 11.97 26.76 -16.06
C MET A 532 11.39 26.80 -14.63
N LYS A 533 11.32 25.66 -13.93
CA LYS A 533 10.86 25.64 -12.53
C LYS A 533 11.80 26.34 -11.54
N LEU A 534 13.10 26.39 -11.85
CA LEU A 534 14.06 27.20 -11.08
C LEU A 534 13.79 28.69 -11.30
N TRP A 535 13.58 29.09 -12.55
CA TRP A 535 13.18 30.45 -12.92
C TRP A 535 11.90 30.89 -12.22
N GLU A 536 10.84 30.08 -12.31
CA GLU A 536 9.56 30.28 -11.63
C GLU A 536 9.73 30.51 -10.12
N ARG A 537 10.64 29.78 -9.46
CA ARG A 537 10.89 29.93 -8.02
C ARG A 537 11.58 31.24 -7.66
N VAL A 538 12.46 31.74 -8.51
CA VAL A 538 13.12 33.04 -8.31
C VAL A 538 12.08 34.15 -8.46
N VAL A 539 11.26 34.08 -9.50
CA VAL A 539 10.15 35.03 -9.73
C VAL A 539 9.13 34.96 -8.59
N GLU A 540 8.68 33.77 -8.18
CA GLU A 540 7.76 33.59 -7.05
C GLU A 540 8.30 34.24 -5.76
N ALA A 541 9.59 34.05 -5.45
CA ALA A 541 10.20 34.61 -4.25
C ALA A 541 10.26 36.14 -4.26
N ARG A 542 10.30 36.76 -5.44
CA ARG A 542 10.26 38.22 -5.61
C ARG A 542 8.82 38.74 -5.53
N LEU A 543 7.87 38.10 -6.23
CA LEU A 543 6.47 38.48 -6.20
C LEU A 543 5.87 38.41 -4.78
N ARG A 544 6.24 37.40 -3.99
CA ARG A 544 5.81 37.27 -2.58
C ARG A 544 6.28 38.39 -1.65
N LYS A 545 7.24 39.22 -2.06
CA LYS A 545 7.65 40.41 -1.29
C LYS A 545 6.82 41.64 -1.61
N VAL A 546 6.14 41.64 -2.74
CA VAL A 546 5.36 42.77 -3.25
C VAL A 546 3.87 42.55 -2.99
N VAL A 547 3.40 41.31 -3.16
CA VAL A 547 1.99 40.99 -3.02
C VAL A 547 1.68 40.43 -1.63
N GLU A 548 0.78 41.10 -0.94
CA GLU A 548 0.14 40.61 0.28
C GLU A 548 -1.15 39.86 -0.07
N ILE A 549 -1.33 38.67 0.52
CA ILE A 549 -2.51 37.82 0.32
C ILE A 549 -3.31 37.82 1.62
N CYS A 550 -4.63 37.88 1.51
CA CYS A 550 -5.52 37.91 2.68
C CYS A 550 -5.33 36.78 3.69
N GLU A 551 -5.71 37.06 4.94
CA GLU A 551 -5.59 36.11 6.06
C GLU A 551 -6.52 34.90 5.92
N GLN A 552 -7.64 35.05 5.22
CA GLN A 552 -8.62 34.00 4.95
C GLN A 552 -8.10 32.91 4.00
N GLN A 553 -7.03 33.18 3.25
CA GLN A 553 -6.39 32.19 2.39
C GLN A 553 -5.36 31.37 3.18
N TYR A 554 -5.68 30.10 3.42
CA TYR A 554 -4.82 29.11 4.05
C TYR A 554 -4.02 28.29 3.02
N GLY A 555 -4.52 28.20 1.78
CA GLY A 555 -3.90 27.42 0.71
C GLY A 555 -2.59 28.02 0.21
N PHE A 556 -1.53 27.22 0.17
CA PHE A 556 -0.21 27.59 -0.39
C PHE A 556 0.45 28.82 0.26
N MET A 557 0.02 29.21 1.45
CA MET A 557 0.59 30.32 2.21
C MET A 557 1.66 29.84 3.19
N PRO A 558 2.75 30.61 3.39
CA PRO A 558 3.75 30.27 4.39
C PRO A 558 3.12 30.28 5.79
N ARG A 559 3.52 29.35 6.65
CA ARG A 559 3.06 29.22 8.05
C ARG A 559 1.56 28.94 8.24
N LYS A 560 0.82 28.62 7.17
CA LYS A 560 -0.54 28.10 7.25
C LYS A 560 -0.59 26.65 6.76
N SER A 561 -1.49 25.88 7.34
CA SER A 561 -1.69 24.46 7.07
C SER A 561 -3.17 24.12 6.91
N THR A 562 -3.45 22.92 6.40
CA THR A 562 -4.82 22.40 6.36
C THR A 562 -5.41 22.23 7.75
N THR A 563 -4.56 21.88 8.72
CA THR A 563 -4.93 21.72 10.13
C THR A 563 -5.48 23.02 10.71
N ASP A 564 -4.88 24.17 10.39
CA ASP A 564 -5.31 25.47 10.94
C ASP A 564 -6.75 25.81 10.51
N ALA A 565 -7.08 25.62 9.23
CA ALA A 565 -8.43 25.84 8.71
C ALA A 565 -9.46 24.85 9.29
N ILE A 566 -9.07 23.57 9.42
CA ILE A 566 -9.93 22.55 10.05
C ILE A 566 -10.22 22.92 11.52
N PHE A 567 -9.19 23.35 12.24
CA PHE A 567 -9.29 23.73 13.64
C PHE A 567 -10.19 24.95 13.84
N ALA A 568 -10.00 26.00 13.04
CA ALA A 568 -10.81 27.21 13.08
C ALA A 568 -12.31 26.91 12.85
N LEU A 569 -12.63 26.08 11.85
CA LEU A 569 -14.01 25.64 11.60
C LEU A 569 -14.58 24.84 12.78
N ARG A 570 -13.81 23.93 13.37
CA ARG A 570 -14.27 23.14 14.52
C ARG A 570 -14.56 24.00 15.75
N ILE A 571 -13.68 24.95 16.08
CA ILE A 571 -13.92 25.90 17.19
C ILE A 571 -15.21 26.68 16.94
N LEU A 572 -15.41 27.17 15.71
CA LEU A 572 -16.61 27.90 15.36
C LEU A 572 -17.85 27.03 15.60
N MET A 573 -17.86 25.79 15.10
CA MET A 573 -18.97 24.86 15.32
C MET A 573 -19.20 24.54 16.80
N GLU A 574 -18.13 24.32 17.58
CA GLU A 574 -18.21 24.05 19.02
C GLU A 574 -18.83 25.23 19.78
N LYS A 575 -18.42 26.47 19.48
CA LYS A 575 -18.96 27.68 20.11
C LYS A 575 -20.47 27.83 19.89
N TYR A 576 -20.96 27.60 18.67
CA TYR A 576 -22.39 27.67 18.38
C TYR A 576 -23.14 26.47 18.97
N ARG A 577 -22.48 25.32 19.05
CA ARG A 577 -23.02 24.14 19.72
C ARG A 577 -23.31 24.41 21.19
N ASP A 578 -22.29 24.91 21.91
CA ASP A 578 -22.36 25.20 23.34
C ASP A 578 -23.38 26.31 23.65
N GLY A 579 -23.51 27.28 22.75
CA GLY A 579 -24.52 28.35 22.85
C GLY A 579 -25.94 27.94 22.43
N GLN A 580 -26.17 26.70 21.99
CA GLN A 580 -27.47 26.24 21.43
C GLN A 580 -28.00 27.13 20.29
N ARG A 581 -27.08 27.72 19.51
CA ARG A 581 -27.39 28.58 18.36
C ARG A 581 -27.14 27.81 17.07
N GLU A 582 -27.89 28.17 16.03
CA GLU A 582 -27.68 27.61 14.70
C GLU A 582 -26.42 28.19 14.06
N LEU A 583 -25.71 27.36 13.30
CA LEU A 583 -24.62 27.78 12.44
C LEU A 583 -24.77 27.11 11.09
N HIS A 584 -24.82 27.93 10.04
CA HIS A 584 -24.99 27.50 8.67
C HIS A 584 -23.64 27.53 7.97
N CYS A 585 -23.22 26.41 7.40
CA CYS A 585 -21.95 26.25 6.70
C CYS A 585 -22.20 25.76 5.28
N VAL A 586 -21.66 26.46 4.28
CA VAL A 586 -21.66 26.02 2.88
C VAL A 586 -20.24 25.73 2.44
N PHE A 587 -20.01 24.52 1.94
CA PHE A 587 -18.75 24.06 1.38
C PHE A 587 -18.80 24.19 -0.13
N VAL A 588 -18.08 25.16 -0.69
CA VAL A 588 -18.11 25.50 -2.11
C VAL A 588 -16.89 24.88 -2.80
N ASP A 589 -17.13 24.16 -3.91
CA ASP A 589 -16.11 23.59 -4.80
C ASP A 589 -16.20 24.26 -6.17
N LEU A 590 -15.06 24.56 -6.80
CA LEU A 590 -14.99 25.18 -8.11
C LEU A 590 -14.76 24.15 -9.23
N GLU A 591 -15.45 24.33 -10.36
CA GLU A 591 -15.29 23.45 -11.52
C GLU A 591 -13.93 23.63 -12.18
N LYS A 592 -13.03 22.66 -12.00
CA LYS A 592 -11.72 22.60 -12.69
C LYS A 592 -10.95 23.91 -12.53
N ALA A 593 -10.93 24.47 -11.32
CA ALA A 593 -10.48 25.84 -11.03
C ALA A 593 -9.17 26.25 -11.73
N TYR A 594 -8.14 25.41 -11.66
CA TYR A 594 -6.84 25.69 -12.30
C TYR A 594 -6.91 25.72 -13.82
N ASP A 595 -7.70 24.82 -14.43
CA ASP A 595 -7.75 24.65 -15.88
C ASP A 595 -8.62 25.74 -16.54
N ARG A 596 -9.49 26.41 -15.76
CA ARG A 596 -10.48 27.38 -16.26
C ARG A 596 -10.14 28.85 -16.02
N VAL A 597 -9.03 29.16 -15.34
CA VAL A 597 -8.64 30.57 -15.08
C VAL A 597 -8.41 31.31 -16.41
N PRO A 598 -9.16 32.38 -16.73
CA PRO A 598 -8.91 33.21 -17.89
C PRO A 598 -7.56 33.93 -17.77
N ARG A 599 -6.75 33.91 -18.82
CA ARG A 599 -5.41 34.54 -18.78
C ARG A 599 -5.49 36.06 -18.65
N GLU A 600 -6.43 36.70 -19.32
CA GLU A 600 -6.62 38.15 -19.21
C GLU A 600 -6.96 38.57 -17.78
N GLU A 601 -7.82 37.79 -17.11
CA GLU A 601 -8.19 38.02 -15.71
C GLU A 601 -6.99 37.81 -14.77
N LEU A 602 -6.16 36.80 -15.05
CA LEU A 602 -4.90 36.60 -14.33
C LEU A 602 -3.98 37.82 -14.45
N TRP A 603 -3.78 38.36 -15.66
CA TRP A 603 -2.93 39.54 -15.87
C TRP A 603 -3.48 40.76 -15.15
N TYR A 604 -4.80 40.96 -15.19
CA TYR A 604 -5.48 42.02 -14.45
C TYR A 604 -5.22 41.89 -12.93
N CYS A 605 -5.43 40.71 -12.36
CA CYS A 605 -5.25 40.49 -10.92
C CYS A 605 -3.81 40.76 -10.48
N ILE A 606 -2.81 40.31 -11.25
CA ILE A 606 -1.40 40.56 -10.93
C ILE A 606 -1.09 42.07 -10.94
N ARG A 607 -1.58 42.82 -11.93
CA ARG A 607 -1.40 44.28 -11.99
C ARG A 607 -2.09 44.98 -10.83
N LYS A 608 -3.32 44.59 -10.51
CA LYS A 608 -4.10 45.18 -9.41
C LYS A 608 -3.43 44.96 -8.05
N SER A 609 -2.71 43.86 -7.87
CA SER A 609 -1.89 43.59 -6.68
C SER A 609 -0.57 44.39 -6.60
N GLY A 610 -0.38 45.41 -7.44
CA GLY A 610 0.78 46.33 -7.35
C GLY A 610 2.10 45.76 -7.91
N VAL A 611 2.04 44.67 -8.68
CA VAL A 611 3.23 44.06 -9.29
C VAL A 611 3.72 44.91 -10.46
N ALA A 612 5.03 45.17 -10.50
CA ALA A 612 5.66 45.89 -11.60
C ALA A 612 5.39 45.24 -12.97
N GLU A 613 5.08 46.05 -13.98
CA GLU A 613 4.66 45.57 -15.32
C GLU A 613 5.70 44.63 -15.95
N LYS A 614 6.99 44.86 -15.68
CA LYS A 614 8.06 43.98 -16.14
C LYS A 614 7.93 42.54 -15.65
N TYR A 615 7.50 42.31 -14.41
CA TYR A 615 7.20 40.96 -13.93
C TYR A 615 5.93 40.40 -14.57
N VAL A 616 4.93 41.25 -14.84
CA VAL A 616 3.70 40.83 -15.55
C VAL A 616 4.07 40.29 -16.92
N ARG A 617 4.87 41.01 -17.71
CA ARG A 617 5.32 40.59 -19.05
C ARG A 617 6.15 39.30 -19.01
N VAL A 618 7.05 39.19 -18.03
CA VAL A 618 7.80 37.95 -17.79
C VAL A 618 6.88 36.76 -17.49
N VAL A 619 5.86 36.93 -16.65
CA VAL A 619 4.91 35.87 -16.35
C VAL A 619 4.02 35.58 -17.55
N GLN A 620 3.56 36.59 -18.29
CA GLN A 620 2.82 36.42 -19.55
C GLN A 620 3.60 35.55 -20.54
N ASP A 621 4.88 35.85 -20.72
CA ASP A 621 5.75 35.08 -21.60
C ASP A 621 5.85 33.60 -21.17
N MET A 622 5.73 33.28 -19.88
CA MET A 622 5.71 31.87 -19.42
C MET A 622 4.50 31.08 -19.91
N TYR A 623 3.37 31.74 -20.20
CA TYR A 623 2.12 31.11 -20.61
C TYR A 623 1.87 31.21 -22.12
N GLU A 624 2.37 32.26 -22.76
CA GLU A 624 2.26 32.46 -24.20
C GLU A 624 2.90 31.32 -25.02
N ARG A 625 2.25 30.96 -26.14
CA ARG A 625 2.74 29.97 -27.11
C ARG A 625 3.09 28.60 -26.48
N SER A 626 2.52 28.30 -25.31
CA SER A 626 2.72 27.02 -24.62
C SER A 626 2.12 25.88 -25.41
N ARG A 627 2.89 24.79 -25.55
CA ARG A 627 2.46 23.57 -26.26
C ARG A 627 2.62 22.35 -25.38
N THR A 628 1.73 21.37 -25.55
CA THR A 628 1.75 20.15 -24.76
C THR A 628 1.42 18.93 -25.60
N VAL A 629 2.00 17.79 -25.22
CA VAL A 629 1.61 16.45 -25.69
C VAL A 629 1.08 15.64 -24.50
N VAL A 630 0.17 14.69 -24.73
CA VAL A 630 -0.33 13.80 -23.67
C VAL A 630 0.40 12.46 -23.76
N ARG A 631 1.07 12.06 -22.69
CA ARG A 631 1.72 10.75 -22.56
C ARG A 631 0.78 9.79 -21.84
N CYS A 632 0.16 8.90 -22.61
CA CYS A 632 -0.73 7.85 -22.12
C CYS A 632 -0.07 6.46 -22.20
N ALA A 633 -0.80 5.40 -21.82
CA ALA A 633 -0.25 4.04 -21.79
C ALA A 633 0.06 3.47 -23.19
N VAL A 634 -0.63 3.95 -24.23
CA VAL A 634 -0.45 3.50 -25.62
C VAL A 634 0.57 4.33 -26.40
N GLY A 635 0.99 5.49 -25.90
CA GLY A 635 1.96 6.35 -26.59
C GLY A 635 1.85 7.83 -26.21
N GLN A 636 2.49 8.68 -27.01
CA GLN A 636 2.32 10.13 -26.94
C GLN A 636 1.34 10.57 -28.02
N THR A 637 0.48 11.53 -27.71
CA THR A 637 -0.41 12.17 -28.70
C THR A 637 0.35 13.17 -29.55
N GLU A 638 -0.30 13.67 -30.59
CA GLU A 638 0.11 14.90 -31.25
C GLU A 638 0.12 16.09 -30.28
N GLU A 639 0.91 17.10 -30.63
CA GLU A 639 1.05 18.36 -29.88
C GLU A 639 -0.16 19.27 -30.10
N PHE A 640 -0.63 19.94 -29.05
CA PHE A 640 -1.67 20.96 -29.11
C PHE A 640 -1.30 22.18 -28.27
N LYS A 641 -1.98 23.31 -28.55
CA LYS A 641 -1.78 24.58 -27.85
C LYS A 641 -2.53 24.61 -26.53
N VAL A 642 -2.01 25.37 -25.57
CA VAL A 642 -2.65 25.64 -24.28
C VAL A 642 -2.89 27.15 -24.21
N GLU A 643 -4.14 27.57 -24.09
CA GLU A 643 -4.55 28.97 -24.14
C GLU A 643 -5.26 29.44 -22.87
N VAL A 644 -5.85 28.52 -22.10
CA VAL A 644 -6.57 28.82 -20.85
C VAL A 644 -5.90 28.12 -19.66
N GLY A 645 -6.10 28.69 -18.47
CA GLY A 645 -5.73 28.07 -17.20
C GLY A 645 -4.25 28.14 -16.83
N LEU A 646 -3.99 27.69 -15.61
CA LEU A 646 -2.68 27.64 -14.99
C LEU A 646 -1.95 26.32 -15.28
N HIS A 647 -0.62 26.35 -15.31
CA HIS A 647 0.17 25.13 -15.53
C HIS A 647 0.15 24.23 -14.28
N GLN A 648 -0.61 23.12 -14.33
CA GLN A 648 -0.64 22.11 -13.26
C GLN A 648 0.71 21.36 -13.15
N GLY A 649 1.55 21.76 -12.20
CA GLY A 649 2.90 21.22 -12.00
C GLY A 649 4.02 22.27 -12.02
N SER A 650 3.67 23.53 -12.30
CA SER A 650 4.49 24.73 -12.10
C SER A 650 4.79 25.00 -10.64
N ALA A 651 5.94 25.62 -10.38
CA ALA A 651 6.28 26.14 -9.05
C ALA A 651 5.55 27.46 -8.75
N LEU A 652 5.23 28.26 -9.78
CA LEU A 652 4.64 29.59 -9.67
C LEU A 652 3.10 29.57 -9.68
N SER A 653 2.47 28.66 -10.45
CA SER A 653 1.00 28.58 -10.58
C SER A 653 0.22 28.62 -9.26
N PRO A 654 0.62 27.93 -8.16
CA PRO A 654 -0.15 27.99 -6.92
C PRO A 654 -0.23 29.39 -6.30
N PHE A 655 0.83 30.19 -6.45
CA PHE A 655 0.84 31.56 -5.95
C PHE A 655 0.02 32.49 -6.85
N LEU A 656 0.11 32.31 -8.18
CA LEU A 656 -0.75 33.03 -9.13
C LEU A 656 -2.23 32.76 -8.89
N PHE A 657 -2.58 31.51 -8.61
CA PHE A 657 -3.95 31.16 -8.25
C PHE A 657 -4.41 31.86 -6.96
N ALA A 658 -3.53 31.94 -5.95
CA ALA A 658 -3.84 32.66 -4.72
C ALA A 658 -4.09 34.16 -4.96
N ILE A 659 -3.30 34.80 -5.83
CA ILE A 659 -3.50 36.20 -6.24
C ILE A 659 -4.87 36.38 -6.89
N VAL A 660 -5.24 35.51 -7.84
CA VAL A 660 -6.55 35.57 -8.49
C VAL A 660 -7.68 35.41 -7.48
N MET A 661 -7.63 34.37 -6.63
CA MET A 661 -8.65 34.15 -5.61
C MET A 661 -8.75 35.30 -4.62
N ASP A 662 -7.62 35.90 -4.24
CA ASP A 662 -7.58 37.06 -3.35
C ASP A 662 -8.32 38.26 -3.96
N GLN A 663 -8.02 38.59 -5.22
CA GLN A 663 -8.63 39.72 -5.92
C GLN A 663 -10.12 39.49 -6.26
N LEU A 664 -10.50 38.27 -6.63
CA LEU A 664 -11.89 37.94 -6.94
C LEU A 664 -12.79 37.87 -5.69
N SER A 665 -12.20 37.59 -4.53
CA SER A 665 -12.94 37.48 -3.26
C SER A 665 -12.99 38.77 -2.45
N GLU A 666 -12.27 39.81 -2.86
CA GLU A 666 -12.08 41.05 -2.09
C GLU A 666 -13.39 41.66 -1.56
N GLU A 667 -14.44 41.69 -2.39
CA GLU A 667 -15.74 42.30 -2.07
C GLU A 667 -16.70 41.38 -1.28
N VAL A 668 -16.43 40.07 -1.24
CA VAL A 668 -17.38 39.06 -0.72
C VAL A 668 -16.85 38.27 0.47
N ARG A 669 -15.53 38.30 0.71
CA ARG A 669 -14.89 37.60 1.82
C ARG A 669 -15.20 38.28 3.16
N GLN A 670 -15.50 37.47 4.16
CA GLN A 670 -15.63 37.91 5.55
C GLN A 670 -14.37 37.57 6.34
N GLU A 671 -14.25 38.10 7.55
CA GLU A 671 -13.13 37.76 8.44
C GLU A 671 -13.10 36.28 8.79
N SER A 672 -11.91 35.72 8.98
CA SER A 672 -11.77 34.36 9.49
C SER A 672 -12.31 34.30 10.93
N PRO A 673 -13.14 33.31 11.31
CA PRO A 673 -13.43 32.05 10.62
C PRO A 673 -14.72 32.02 9.78
N TRP A 674 -15.37 33.15 9.49
CA TRP A 674 -16.62 33.20 8.70
C TRP A 674 -16.42 32.86 7.23
N THR A 675 -15.26 33.20 6.69
CA THR A 675 -14.81 32.72 5.38
C THR A 675 -13.42 32.09 5.51
N MET A 676 -13.28 30.85 5.06
CA MET A 676 -11.99 30.14 5.01
C MET A 676 -11.77 29.59 3.61
N MET A 677 -10.63 29.92 3.01
CA MET A 677 -10.25 29.43 1.68
C MET A 677 -8.99 28.57 1.78
N PHE A 678 -9.01 27.42 1.11
CA PHE A 678 -7.81 26.64 0.87
C PHE A 678 -7.70 26.34 -0.62
N ALA A 679 -7.01 27.24 -1.34
CA ALA A 679 -7.02 27.25 -2.80
C ALA A 679 -8.45 27.33 -3.34
N ASP A 680 -8.96 26.27 -3.98
CA ASP A 680 -10.30 26.18 -4.57
C ASP A 680 -11.39 25.71 -3.60
N ASP A 681 -11.02 25.15 -2.44
CA ASP A 681 -11.97 24.74 -1.40
C ASP A 681 -12.35 25.96 -0.53
N ILE A 682 -13.60 26.42 -0.60
CA ILE A 682 -14.09 27.58 0.15
C ILE A 682 -15.16 27.14 1.17
N VAL A 683 -15.10 27.68 2.38
CA VAL A 683 -16.13 27.52 3.41
C VAL A 683 -16.70 28.88 3.77
N ILE A 684 -18.02 28.99 3.68
CA ILE A 684 -18.79 30.18 4.04
C ILE A 684 -19.67 29.81 5.24
N CYS A 685 -19.53 30.54 6.33
CA CYS A 685 -20.30 30.34 7.55
C CYS A 685 -21.17 31.56 7.86
N SER A 686 -22.33 31.36 8.47
CA SER A 686 -23.22 32.42 8.93
C SER A 686 -24.12 31.94 10.08
N GLU A 687 -24.61 32.89 10.88
CA GLU A 687 -25.59 32.62 11.95
C GLU A 687 -27.02 32.43 11.43
N SER A 688 -27.34 32.94 10.24
CA SER A 688 -28.65 32.81 9.60
C SER A 688 -28.54 32.10 8.25
N ARG A 689 -29.55 31.27 7.95
CA ARG A 689 -29.73 30.58 6.68
C ARG A 689 -29.86 31.54 5.51
N GLU A 690 -30.68 32.58 5.67
CA GLU A 690 -30.91 33.61 4.65
C GLU A 690 -29.60 34.33 4.33
N GLN A 691 -28.82 34.65 5.36
CA GLN A 691 -27.54 35.33 5.19
C GLN A 691 -26.50 34.41 4.52
N VAL A 692 -26.46 33.11 4.82
CA VAL A 692 -25.53 32.20 4.13
C VAL A 692 -25.92 32.00 2.67
N GLU A 693 -27.22 31.97 2.37
CA GLU A 693 -27.75 31.89 1.01
C GLU A 693 -27.38 33.14 0.20
N GLU A 694 -27.58 34.33 0.77
CA GLU A 694 -27.16 35.59 0.17
C GLU A 694 -25.64 35.62 -0.07
N ASN A 695 -24.84 35.22 0.93
CA ASN A 695 -23.39 35.17 0.80
C ASN A 695 -22.97 34.19 -0.30
N LEU A 696 -23.59 33.01 -0.36
CA LEU A 696 -23.32 32.02 -1.41
C LEU A 696 -23.60 32.58 -2.81
N GLU A 697 -24.70 33.33 -2.97
CA GLU A 697 -25.04 33.98 -4.24
C GLU A 697 -24.07 35.11 -4.59
N ARG A 698 -23.63 35.91 -3.60
CA ARG A 698 -22.59 36.94 -3.79
C ARG A 698 -21.28 36.30 -4.24
N TRP A 699 -20.87 35.20 -3.61
CA TRP A 699 -19.69 34.42 -4.01
C TRP A 699 -19.83 33.84 -5.42
N ARG A 700 -20.98 33.23 -5.74
CA ARG A 700 -21.27 32.72 -7.08
C ARG A 700 -21.13 33.83 -8.12
N PHE A 701 -21.75 34.99 -7.89
CA PHE A 701 -21.71 36.13 -8.80
C PHE A 701 -20.28 36.68 -8.96
N ALA A 702 -19.57 36.92 -7.85
CA ALA A 702 -18.21 37.46 -7.88
C ALA A 702 -17.23 36.58 -8.67
N LEU A 703 -17.35 35.26 -8.54
CA LEU A 703 -16.52 34.29 -9.25
C LEU A 703 -16.96 34.08 -10.72
N GLN A 704 -18.25 33.83 -10.96
CA GLN A 704 -18.76 33.49 -12.29
C GLN A 704 -18.63 34.66 -13.27
N ARG A 705 -18.86 35.91 -12.83
CA ARG A 705 -18.69 37.09 -13.70
C ARG A 705 -17.26 37.24 -14.24
N ARG A 706 -16.28 36.58 -13.62
CA ARG A 706 -14.86 36.56 -14.02
C ARG A 706 -14.39 35.20 -14.54
N GLY A 707 -15.32 34.31 -14.92
CA GLY A 707 -15.03 33.03 -15.56
C GLY A 707 -14.75 31.86 -14.61
N MET A 708 -14.92 32.03 -13.30
CA MET A 708 -14.73 30.97 -12.31
C MET A 708 -16.09 30.40 -11.87
N LYS A 709 -16.37 29.14 -12.23
CA LYS A 709 -17.69 28.52 -12.01
C LYS A 709 -17.76 27.67 -10.74
N VAL A 710 -18.79 27.91 -9.92
CA VAL A 710 -19.14 27.08 -8.75
C VAL A 710 -19.76 25.75 -9.20
N SER A 711 -19.27 24.65 -8.67
CA SER A 711 -19.76 23.29 -8.94
C SER A 711 -21.00 22.99 -8.12
N ARG A 712 -22.19 23.10 -8.73
CA ARG A 712 -23.47 22.82 -8.05
C ARG A 712 -23.53 21.40 -7.45
N SER A 713 -23.07 20.40 -8.20
CA SER A 713 -23.12 18.98 -7.79
C SER A 713 -22.22 18.60 -6.61
N LYS A 714 -21.24 19.45 -6.28
CA LYS A 714 -20.28 19.20 -5.20
C LYS A 714 -20.35 20.20 -4.07
N THR A 715 -21.07 21.30 -4.28
CA THR A 715 -21.33 22.28 -3.23
C THR A 715 -22.34 21.66 -2.27
N GLU A 716 -22.01 21.59 -0.99
CA GLU A 716 -22.82 20.93 0.02
C GLU A 716 -23.07 21.88 1.21
N TYR A 717 -24.25 21.77 1.81
CA TYR A 717 -24.71 22.63 2.91
C TYR A 717 -24.84 21.83 4.21
N MET A 718 -24.37 22.39 5.33
CA MET A 718 -24.47 21.81 6.66
C MET A 718 -25.05 22.83 7.64
N CYS A 719 -25.96 22.37 8.50
CA CYS A 719 -26.49 23.15 9.62
C CYS A 719 -26.06 22.49 10.94
N VAL A 720 -25.52 23.27 11.88
CA VAL A 720 -25.23 22.86 13.26
C VAL A 720 -26.37 23.32 14.15
N ASN A 721 -26.77 22.50 15.12
CA ASN A 721 -27.89 22.79 16.05
C ASN A 721 -29.22 23.10 15.35
N GLU A 722 -29.49 22.40 14.26
CA GLU A 722 -30.70 22.57 13.47
C GLU A 722 -31.99 22.51 14.31
N ARG A 723 -32.82 23.55 14.18
CA ARG A 723 -34.15 23.66 14.79
C ARG A 723 -35.24 23.20 13.81
N GLU A 724 -36.43 22.91 14.32
CA GLU A 724 -37.58 22.62 13.45
C GLU A 724 -37.90 23.83 12.57
N GLY A 725 -37.82 23.66 11.24
CA GLY A 725 -38.11 24.71 10.26
C GLY A 725 -36.90 25.36 9.58
N SER A 726 -35.66 25.00 9.93
CA SER A 726 -34.43 25.65 9.42
C SER A 726 -34.09 25.40 7.94
N GLY A 727 -34.97 24.72 7.20
CA GLY A 727 -34.96 24.64 5.73
C GLY A 727 -33.66 24.19 5.06
N THR A 728 -33.57 24.48 3.77
CA THR A 728 -32.40 24.27 2.89
C THR A 728 -31.87 25.63 2.41
N VAL A 729 -30.63 25.64 1.93
CA VAL A 729 -30.03 26.80 1.24
C VAL A 729 -30.19 26.59 -0.25
N ARG A 730 -30.51 27.65 -1.00
CA ARG A 730 -30.63 27.60 -2.45
C ARG A 730 -29.43 28.23 -3.15
N LEU A 731 -29.13 27.72 -4.33
CA LEU A 731 -28.15 28.28 -5.26
C LEU A 731 -28.78 28.29 -6.65
N GLN A 732 -28.98 29.48 -7.20
CA GLN A 732 -29.75 29.73 -8.44
C GLN A 732 -31.17 29.18 -8.34
N GLY A 733 -31.82 29.35 -7.18
CA GLY A 733 -33.19 28.88 -6.93
C GLY A 733 -33.36 27.38 -6.69
N GLU A 734 -32.33 26.55 -6.90
CA GLU A 734 -32.36 25.11 -6.60
C GLU A 734 -31.73 24.81 -5.24
N GLU A 735 -32.22 23.77 -4.57
CA GLU A 735 -31.71 23.38 -3.25
C GLU A 735 -30.29 22.81 -3.32
N VAL A 736 -29.41 23.34 -2.47
CA VAL A 736 -28.09 22.77 -2.22
C VAL A 736 -28.25 21.54 -1.35
N LYS A 737 -27.56 20.46 -1.71
CA LYS A 737 -27.60 19.19 -0.98
C LYS A 737 -27.21 19.39 0.49
N LYS A 738 -28.19 19.22 1.38
CA LYS A 738 -27.99 19.27 2.84
C LYS A 738 -27.35 17.97 3.33
N ILE A 739 -26.34 18.10 4.20
CA ILE A 739 -25.56 16.98 4.72
C ILE A 739 -25.31 17.14 6.22
N GLN A 740 -25.13 16.00 6.89
CA GLN A 740 -24.77 15.92 8.32
C GLN A 740 -23.27 15.66 8.53
N GLU A 741 -22.55 15.30 7.46
CA GLU A 741 -21.14 14.89 7.49
C GLU A 741 -20.44 15.31 6.20
N PHE A 742 -19.36 16.09 6.33
CA PHE A 742 -18.56 16.57 5.19
C PHE A 742 -17.08 16.20 5.36
N LYS A 743 -16.36 15.99 4.26
CA LYS A 743 -14.90 15.77 4.28
C LYS A 743 -14.16 17.03 3.85
N TYR A 744 -13.85 17.90 4.81
CA TYR A 744 -13.10 19.15 4.60
C TYR A 744 -11.58 18.94 4.75
N LEU A 745 -10.80 19.29 3.73
CA LEU A 745 -9.32 19.22 3.73
C LEU A 745 -8.74 17.89 4.22
N GLY A 746 -9.46 16.80 3.95
CA GLY A 746 -9.09 15.45 4.34
C GLY A 746 -9.66 14.98 5.68
N SER A 747 -10.21 15.87 6.52
CA SER A 747 -10.84 15.59 7.82
C SER A 747 -12.36 15.61 7.74
N THR A 748 -13.02 14.71 8.46
CA THR A 748 -14.48 14.64 8.55
C THR A 748 -15.01 15.58 9.62
N VAL A 749 -15.94 16.44 9.23
CA VAL A 749 -16.66 17.38 10.08
C VAL A 749 -18.12 16.95 10.14
N GLN A 750 -18.74 17.01 11.32
CA GLN A 750 -20.11 16.58 11.56
C GLN A 750 -20.92 17.73 12.16
N SER A 751 -22.18 17.87 11.73
CA SER A 751 -23.13 18.87 12.23
C SER A 751 -23.35 18.82 13.74
N ASN A 752 -23.35 17.62 14.33
CA ASN A 752 -23.46 17.43 15.78
C ASN A 752 -22.17 17.73 16.56
N GLY A 753 -21.10 18.11 15.86
CA GLY A 753 -19.77 18.37 16.44
C GLY A 753 -19.09 17.13 17.03
N GLU A 754 -19.61 15.92 16.79
CA GLU A 754 -18.93 14.71 17.23
C GLU A 754 -17.74 14.40 16.31
N CYS A 755 -16.68 13.84 16.92
CA CYS A 755 -15.47 13.48 16.19
C CYS A 755 -15.28 11.96 16.05
N GLY A 756 -16.20 11.15 16.56
CA GLY A 756 -16.03 9.70 16.59
C GLY A 756 -15.93 9.04 15.21
N LYS A 757 -16.66 9.54 14.21
CA LYS A 757 -16.53 9.03 12.84
C LYS A 757 -15.17 9.39 12.23
N GLU A 758 -14.65 10.57 12.53
CA GLU A 758 -13.33 10.98 12.06
C GLU A 758 -12.23 10.08 12.64
N VAL A 759 -12.26 9.82 13.95
CA VAL A 759 -11.32 8.89 14.60
C VAL A 759 -11.38 7.50 13.94
N LYS A 760 -12.57 6.95 13.72
CA LYS A 760 -12.75 5.66 13.03
C LYS A 760 -12.18 5.68 11.61
N LYS A 761 -12.40 6.75 10.84
CA LYS A 761 -11.83 6.89 9.49
C LYS A 761 -10.31 7.02 9.51
N ARG A 762 -9.73 7.68 10.51
CA ARG A 762 -8.27 7.77 10.71
C ARG A 762 -7.65 6.44 11.05
N VAL A 763 -8.28 5.70 11.97
CA VAL A 763 -7.93 4.31 12.27
C VAL A 763 -7.96 3.47 11.00
N GLN A 764 -9.03 3.57 10.21
CA GLN A 764 -9.14 2.83 8.95
C GLN A 764 -8.09 3.27 7.91
N ALA A 765 -7.75 4.56 7.85
CA ALA A 765 -6.67 5.07 7.00
C ALA A 765 -5.30 4.52 7.42
N GLY A 766 -5.04 4.45 8.73
CA GLY A 766 -3.88 3.77 9.31
C GLY A 766 -3.83 2.30 8.91
N TRP A 767 -4.93 1.55 9.09
CA TRP A 767 -5.04 0.16 8.66
C TRP A 767 -4.83 -0.04 7.16
N ASN A 768 -5.38 0.85 6.34
CA ASN A 768 -5.15 0.81 4.89
C ASN A 768 -3.69 1.08 4.55
N GLY A 769 -3.04 2.02 5.25
CA GLY A 769 -1.60 2.24 5.18
C GLY A 769 -0.82 0.98 5.54
N TRP A 770 -1.15 0.36 6.68
CA TRP A 770 -0.52 -0.88 7.17
C TRP A 770 -0.70 -2.03 6.17
N ARG A 771 -1.91 -2.24 5.65
CA ARG A 771 -2.22 -3.28 4.66
C ARG A 771 -1.39 -3.14 3.40
N LYS A 772 -1.09 -1.91 2.96
CA LYS A 772 -0.22 -1.64 1.80
C LYS A 772 1.24 -2.04 2.03
N VAL A 773 1.69 -2.01 3.28
CA VAL A 773 3.08 -2.31 3.67
C VAL A 773 3.23 -3.58 4.50
N SER A 774 2.16 -4.37 4.66
CA SER A 774 2.16 -5.58 5.48
C SER A 774 3.18 -6.62 4.99
N GLY A 775 3.40 -6.73 3.68
CA GLY A 775 4.47 -7.58 3.14
C GLY A 775 5.89 -7.14 3.53
N VAL A 776 6.06 -5.95 4.09
CA VAL A 776 7.32 -5.45 4.67
C VAL A 776 7.27 -5.58 6.20
N LEU A 777 6.17 -5.14 6.83
CA LEU A 777 6.03 -5.17 8.29
C LEU A 777 5.98 -6.59 8.85
N CYS A 778 5.38 -7.54 8.15
CA CYS A 778 5.27 -8.94 8.55
C CYS A 778 6.43 -9.82 8.07
N GLU A 779 7.39 -9.28 7.29
CA GLU A 779 8.52 -10.06 6.77
C GLU A 779 9.55 -10.30 7.87
N ARG A 780 9.87 -11.58 8.16
CA ARG A 780 10.78 -11.94 9.26
C ARG A 780 12.21 -11.46 9.03
N LYS A 781 12.63 -11.36 7.76
CA LYS A 781 14.00 -10.96 7.38
C LYS A 781 14.25 -9.46 7.42
N ILE A 782 13.22 -8.64 7.58
CA ILE A 782 13.38 -7.18 7.63
C ILE A 782 13.66 -6.77 9.08
N SER A 783 14.71 -5.97 9.27
CA SER A 783 15.06 -5.48 10.61
C SER A 783 13.90 -4.70 11.23
N VAL A 784 13.75 -4.87 12.54
CA VAL A 784 12.79 -4.13 13.37
C VAL A 784 12.94 -2.61 13.18
N ARG A 785 14.17 -2.12 13.05
CA ARG A 785 14.48 -0.70 12.79
C ARG A 785 13.81 -0.20 11.50
N ILE A 786 13.91 -0.96 10.41
CA ILE A 786 13.28 -0.63 9.13
C ILE A 786 11.75 -0.71 9.25
N LYS A 787 11.21 -1.73 9.91
CA LYS A 787 9.76 -1.86 10.15
C LYS A 787 9.21 -0.65 10.91
N GLY A 788 9.88 -0.24 12.00
CA GLY A 788 9.53 0.97 12.75
C GLY A 788 9.61 2.24 11.91
N LYS A 789 10.55 2.33 10.95
CA LYS A 789 10.64 3.46 10.02
C LYS A 789 9.50 3.47 9.00
N VAL A 790 9.15 2.32 8.42
CA VAL A 790 7.98 2.16 7.52
C VAL A 790 6.71 2.58 8.24
N TYR A 791 6.52 2.08 9.45
CA TYR A 791 5.38 2.40 10.30
C TYR A 791 5.29 3.91 10.54
N ARG A 792 6.39 4.55 10.98
CA ARG A 792 6.45 5.99 11.25
C ARG A 792 6.22 6.88 10.02
N THR A 793 6.45 6.36 8.80
CA THR A 793 6.37 7.19 7.59
C THR A 793 5.13 6.92 6.73
N VAL A 794 4.50 5.75 6.88
CA VAL A 794 3.31 5.37 6.09
C VAL A 794 2.08 5.23 6.97
N VAL A 795 2.17 4.46 8.05
CA VAL A 795 1.01 4.09 8.89
C VAL A 795 0.67 5.23 9.84
N ARG A 796 1.63 5.64 10.67
CA ARG A 796 1.45 6.69 11.69
C ARG A 796 0.96 8.02 11.09
N PRO A 797 1.55 8.59 10.02
CA PRO A 797 1.10 9.88 9.49
C PRO A 797 -0.31 9.82 8.89
N SER A 798 -0.68 8.69 8.27
CA SER A 798 -2.04 8.50 7.73
C SER A 798 -3.11 8.49 8.83
N MET A 799 -2.75 7.96 9.99
CA MET A 799 -3.61 7.88 11.16
C MET A 799 -3.64 9.18 11.96
N LEU A 800 -2.52 9.86 12.13
CA LEU A 800 -2.43 11.07 12.96
C LEU A 800 -2.88 12.35 12.26
N TYR A 801 -2.94 12.40 10.93
CA TYR A 801 -3.30 13.62 10.20
C TYR A 801 -4.64 14.21 10.71
N GLY A 802 -4.62 15.45 11.19
CA GLY A 802 -5.80 16.19 11.62
C GLY A 802 -6.40 15.71 12.95
N LEU A 803 -5.78 14.74 13.64
CA LEU A 803 -6.23 14.35 14.99
C LEU A 803 -5.88 15.42 16.03
N GLU A 804 -4.89 16.27 15.76
CA GLU A 804 -4.56 17.41 16.60
C GLU A 804 -5.69 18.45 16.69
N THR A 805 -6.68 18.40 15.80
CA THR A 805 -7.87 19.27 15.84
C THR A 805 -9.07 18.59 16.49
N VAL A 806 -8.90 17.41 17.09
CA VAL A 806 -10.01 16.58 17.57
C VAL A 806 -9.96 16.42 19.08
N SER A 807 -11.09 16.72 19.73
CA SER A 807 -11.32 16.41 21.14
C SER A 807 -11.60 14.90 21.30
N LEU A 808 -10.58 14.14 21.73
CA LEU A 808 -10.68 12.69 21.93
C LEU A 808 -11.35 12.36 23.27
N ARG A 809 -12.33 11.44 23.25
CA ARG A 809 -12.82 10.81 24.49
C ARG A 809 -11.83 9.74 24.95
N LYS A 810 -11.73 9.47 26.27
CA LYS A 810 -10.86 8.40 26.83
C LYS A 810 -10.94 7.07 26.07
N ARG A 811 -12.16 6.60 25.74
CA ARG A 811 -12.36 5.37 24.93
C ARG A 811 -11.69 5.42 23.56
N GLN A 812 -11.74 6.57 22.88
CA GLN A 812 -11.17 6.76 21.53
C GLN A 812 -9.65 6.89 21.60
N GLU A 813 -9.15 7.56 22.65
CA GLU A 813 -7.73 7.58 22.97
C GLU A 813 -7.21 6.16 23.23
N SER A 814 -7.85 5.38 24.09
CA SER A 814 -7.47 3.97 24.31
C SER A 814 -7.55 3.11 23.04
N GLU A 815 -8.51 3.35 22.15
CA GLU A 815 -8.60 2.66 20.85
C GLU A 815 -7.43 3.02 19.93
N LEU A 816 -7.07 4.31 19.86
CA LEU A 816 -5.91 4.80 19.11
C LEU A 816 -4.60 4.31 19.73
N GLU A 817 -4.47 4.30 21.05
CA GLU A 817 -3.31 3.80 21.78
C GLU A 817 -3.14 2.30 21.57
N ARG A 818 -4.22 1.50 21.61
CA ARG A 818 -4.16 0.08 21.28
C ARG A 818 -3.68 -0.15 19.84
N LEU A 819 -3.95 0.77 18.92
CA LEU A 819 -3.51 0.66 17.53
C LEU A 819 -2.11 1.26 17.27
N LEU A 820 -1.70 2.23 18.08
CA LEU A 820 -0.36 2.82 18.04
C LEU A 820 0.67 1.93 18.75
N TYR A 821 0.26 1.33 19.87
CA TYR A 821 1.12 0.77 20.90
C TYR A 821 0.64 -0.60 21.43
N GLY A 822 -0.52 -1.11 20.99
CA GLY A 822 -1.05 -2.39 21.48
C GLY A 822 -0.27 -3.62 21.01
N GLU A 823 -0.31 -4.65 21.85
CA GLU A 823 0.49 -5.88 21.77
C GLU A 823 0.27 -6.71 20.49
N GLU A 824 -0.87 -6.57 19.82
CA GLU A 824 -1.21 -7.31 18.60
C GLU A 824 -0.43 -6.85 17.35
N ILE A 825 0.18 -5.66 17.36
CA ILE A 825 0.91 -5.10 16.22
C ILE A 825 2.42 -5.23 16.48
N ALA A 826 2.98 -6.44 16.37
CA ALA A 826 4.41 -6.76 16.22
C ALA A 826 5.45 -5.93 17.04
N TRP A 827 5.03 -5.36 18.17
CA TRP A 827 5.91 -4.76 19.17
C TRP A 827 6.49 -5.84 20.07
N ALA A 828 5.75 -6.94 20.29
CA ALA A 828 6.25 -8.12 21.01
C ALA A 828 7.52 -8.68 20.35
N ASP A 829 7.53 -8.96 19.05
CA ASP A 829 8.74 -9.46 18.35
C ASP A 829 9.90 -8.45 18.34
N THR A 830 9.59 -7.15 18.41
CA THR A 830 10.55 -6.03 18.41
C THR A 830 11.19 -5.86 19.79
N ALA A 831 10.38 -5.90 20.85
CA ALA A 831 10.81 -5.88 22.23
C ALA A 831 11.54 -7.19 22.58
N TYR A 832 11.03 -8.33 22.12
CA TYR A 832 11.64 -9.66 22.26
C TYR A 832 12.97 -9.76 21.51
N ALA A 833 13.12 -9.17 20.32
CA ALA A 833 14.40 -9.11 19.60
C ALA A 833 15.41 -8.12 20.20
N LEU A 834 14.94 -7.05 20.87
CA LEU A 834 15.79 -6.15 21.66
C LEU A 834 16.28 -6.83 22.95
N LEU A 835 15.46 -7.70 23.53
CA LEU A 835 15.79 -8.51 24.71
C LEU A 835 16.70 -9.70 24.37
N LEU A 836 16.45 -10.41 23.27
CA LEU A 836 17.25 -11.56 22.80
C LEU A 836 18.68 -11.18 22.37
N ARG A 837 18.91 -9.96 21.89
CA ARG A 837 20.24 -9.51 21.46
C ARG A 837 21.16 -9.14 22.64
N VAL A 838 20.65 -9.11 23.86
CA VAL A 838 21.42 -8.87 25.10
C VAL A 838 22.02 -10.18 25.64
N GLU A 839 21.41 -11.34 25.37
CA GLU A 839 21.94 -12.64 25.83
C GLU A 839 23.03 -13.23 24.93
N ASP A 840 22.98 -13.01 23.61
CA ASP A 840 23.92 -13.63 22.65
C ASP A 840 25.33 -13.01 22.60
N LEU A 841 25.61 -11.93 23.35
CA LEU A 841 26.88 -11.21 23.24
C LEU A 841 27.73 -11.16 24.52
N ASN A 842 27.30 -11.75 25.64
CA ASN A 842 28.07 -11.74 26.89
C ASN A 842 28.56 -10.32 27.29
N LEU A 843 27.84 -9.29 26.85
CA LEU A 843 28.17 -7.90 27.11
C LEU A 843 27.64 -7.55 28.49
N LYS A 844 28.55 -7.14 29.37
CA LYS A 844 28.23 -6.48 30.65
C LYS A 844 27.04 -5.55 30.43
N VAL A 845 25.99 -5.73 31.24
CA VAL A 845 24.79 -4.88 31.27
C VAL A 845 25.22 -3.43 31.05
N LEU A 846 24.93 -2.92 29.86
CA LEU A 846 25.24 -1.55 29.46
C LEU A 846 24.68 -0.61 30.52
N ASN A 847 25.50 0.34 30.95
CA ASN A 847 25.17 1.32 31.97
C ASN A 847 23.92 2.11 31.51
N LEU A 848 22.73 1.75 32.03
CA LEU A 848 21.44 2.36 31.70
C LEU A 848 21.40 3.88 31.94
N ARG A 849 22.41 4.45 32.64
CA ARG A 849 22.62 5.89 32.80
C ARG A 849 23.08 6.60 31.52
N GLU A 850 23.69 5.88 30.58
CA GLU A 850 24.23 6.43 29.33
C GLU A 850 23.27 6.25 28.14
N MET A 851 22.19 5.48 28.31
CA MET A 851 21.13 5.39 27.31
C MET A 851 20.23 6.62 27.38
N ASP A 852 20.14 7.34 26.26
CA ASP A 852 19.16 8.41 26.09
C ASP A 852 17.75 7.81 25.96
N LEU A 853 17.02 7.79 27.09
CA LEU A 853 15.65 7.29 27.19
C LEU A 853 14.59 8.36 26.90
N SER A 854 14.99 9.55 26.46
CA SER A 854 14.08 10.68 26.18
C SER A 854 12.99 10.35 25.14
N ALA A 855 13.21 9.33 24.30
CA ALA A 855 12.26 8.83 23.31
C ALA A 855 11.22 7.82 23.86
N THR A 856 11.28 7.49 25.15
CA THR A 856 10.33 6.58 25.85
C THR A 856 9.48 7.34 26.86
N THR A 857 8.25 6.90 27.10
CA THR A 857 7.35 7.57 28.06
C THR A 857 7.87 7.43 29.49
N LEU A 858 7.51 8.38 30.37
CA LEU A 858 7.89 8.40 31.79
C LEU A 858 7.57 7.08 32.52
N PHE A 859 6.51 6.39 32.10
CA PHE A 859 6.14 5.07 32.61
C PHE A 859 7.23 4.01 32.32
N TYR A 860 7.66 3.86 31.06
CA TYR A 860 8.71 2.90 30.71
C TYR A 860 10.08 3.30 31.24
N GLN A 861 10.36 4.61 31.32
CA GLN A 861 11.55 5.09 32.02
C GLN A 861 11.54 4.67 33.50
N SER A 862 10.39 4.74 34.16
CA SER A 862 10.22 4.36 35.57
C SER A 862 10.30 2.85 35.77
N VAL A 863 9.70 2.05 34.88
CA VAL A 863 9.80 0.58 34.88
C VAL A 863 11.26 0.14 34.69
N LEU A 864 11.98 0.72 33.74
CA LEU A 864 13.40 0.39 33.51
C LEU A 864 14.31 0.83 34.66
N ARG A 865 14.00 1.96 35.32
CA ARG A 865 14.73 2.42 36.52
C ARG A 865 14.42 1.58 37.76
N ALA A 866 13.17 1.15 37.93
CA ALA A 866 12.76 0.20 38.98
C ALA A 866 13.44 -1.15 38.76
N TRP A 867 13.47 -1.64 37.52
CA TRP A 867 14.15 -2.87 37.12
C TRP A 867 15.66 -2.81 37.35
N SER A 868 16.31 -1.68 37.04
CA SER A 868 17.72 -1.44 37.37
C SER A 868 18.00 -1.43 38.88
N SER A 869 17.02 -1.07 39.70
CA SER A 869 17.15 -1.06 41.16
C SER A 869 16.94 -2.46 41.75
N VAL A 870 16.03 -3.24 41.16
CA VAL A 870 15.83 -4.67 41.48
C VAL A 870 17.05 -5.50 41.08
N LEU A 871 17.66 -5.24 39.92
CA LEU A 871 18.88 -5.93 39.48
C LEU A 871 20.15 -5.56 40.28
N ARG A 872 20.12 -4.48 41.07
CA ARG A 872 21.20 -4.19 42.02
C ARG A 872 21.25 -5.20 43.19
N ILE A 873 20.17 -5.93 43.43
CA ILE A 873 20.06 -6.92 44.50
C ILE A 873 20.57 -8.30 44.06
N SER A 874 20.70 -8.58 42.76
CA SER A 874 21.15 -9.87 42.22
C SER A 874 22.68 -9.97 41.98
N ARG A 875 23.49 -9.23 42.74
CA ARG A 875 24.90 -9.57 42.98
C ARG A 875 25.07 -10.17 44.35
N ILE A 876 24.56 -11.39 44.55
CA ILE A 876 25.02 -12.26 45.63
C ILE A 876 25.21 -13.66 45.03
N ASN A 877 26.48 -14.04 44.91
CA ASN A 877 26.94 -15.38 44.59
C ASN A 877 26.37 -16.38 45.63
N ALA A 878 25.32 -17.13 45.28
CA ALA A 878 24.90 -18.42 45.83
C ALA A 878 23.39 -18.60 45.59
N LEU A 879 23.00 -19.25 44.49
CA LEU A 879 21.64 -19.80 44.41
C LEU A 879 21.65 -21.19 45.07
N PRO A 880 20.80 -21.45 46.08
CA PRO A 880 20.60 -22.79 46.61
C PRO A 880 19.81 -23.65 45.58
N PHE A 881 20.03 -24.96 45.67
CA PHE A 881 19.49 -26.05 44.84
C PHE A 881 17.97 -26.12 44.50
N PRO A 882 16.98 -25.52 45.20
CA PRO A 882 15.56 -25.86 44.98
C PRO A 882 14.90 -25.36 43.69
N CYS A 883 15.42 -24.32 43.02
CA CYS A 883 14.69 -23.71 41.89
C CYS A 883 14.71 -24.55 40.61
N THR A 884 15.63 -25.51 40.47
CA THR A 884 15.77 -26.35 39.26
C THR A 884 14.78 -27.52 39.18
N GLU A 885 14.09 -27.88 40.27
CA GLU A 885 13.14 -29.00 40.31
C GLU A 885 11.76 -28.62 39.75
N GLU A 886 11.35 -27.38 39.96
CA GLU A 886 10.08 -26.81 39.48
C GLU A 886 10.14 -26.32 38.04
N GLU A 887 11.34 -26.34 37.44
CA GLU A 887 11.56 -25.98 36.05
C GLU A 887 10.72 -26.87 35.12
N PRO A 888 10.04 -26.28 34.11
CA PRO A 888 9.25 -27.05 33.17
C PRO A 888 10.17 -28.00 32.40
N LEU A 889 9.68 -29.21 32.12
CA LEU A 889 10.43 -30.17 31.32
C LEU A 889 10.39 -29.81 29.82
N PHE A 890 9.30 -29.16 29.38
CA PHE A 890 9.08 -28.75 28.00
C PHE A 890 9.41 -27.28 27.79
N HIS A 891 9.97 -26.95 26.61
CA HIS A 891 10.35 -25.58 26.24
C HIS A 891 11.37 -24.95 27.20
N ASN A 892 12.09 -25.78 27.96
CA ASN A 892 13.16 -25.35 28.84
C ASN A 892 14.44 -25.13 28.04
N PRO A 893 15.01 -23.91 28.03
CA PRO A 893 16.23 -23.63 27.29
C PRO A 893 17.46 -24.39 27.81
N LEU A 894 17.43 -24.85 29.07
CA LEU A 894 18.48 -25.67 29.67
C LEU A 894 18.42 -27.13 29.18
N ILE A 895 17.24 -27.64 28.81
CA ILE A 895 17.04 -29.04 28.39
C ILE A 895 16.85 -29.10 26.87
N GLN A 896 17.97 -29.07 26.14
CA GLN A 896 17.97 -29.10 24.67
C GLN A 896 17.86 -30.54 24.12
N SER A 897 16.76 -31.24 24.43
CA SER A 897 16.49 -32.57 23.87
C SER A 897 15.50 -32.52 22.70
N ARG A 898 15.92 -33.08 21.56
CA ARG A 898 15.03 -33.28 20.39
C ARG A 898 13.90 -34.26 20.69
N MET A 899 14.09 -35.17 21.66
CA MET A 899 13.07 -36.14 22.06
C MET A 899 11.95 -35.47 22.87
N ILE A 900 12.29 -34.59 23.83
CA ILE A 900 11.32 -33.80 24.60
C ILE A 900 10.55 -32.82 23.71
N SER A 901 11.16 -32.38 22.61
CA SER A 901 10.51 -31.51 21.62
C SER A 901 9.52 -32.26 20.71
N SER A 902 9.45 -33.59 20.79
CA SER A 902 8.52 -34.40 20.00
C SER A 902 7.09 -34.26 20.51
N PRO A 903 6.13 -33.81 19.69
CA PRO A 903 4.74 -33.65 20.10
C PRO A 903 4.12 -34.93 20.68
N TYR A 904 4.54 -36.10 20.19
CA TYR A 904 4.09 -37.40 20.65
C TYR A 904 4.54 -37.72 22.09
N ILE A 905 5.81 -37.41 22.42
CA ILE A 905 6.35 -37.60 23.78
C ILE A 905 5.73 -36.58 24.73
N GLN A 906 5.65 -35.30 24.33
CA GLN A 906 5.04 -34.26 25.15
C GLN A 906 3.60 -34.57 25.53
N GLN A 907 2.79 -35.05 24.57
CA GLN A 907 1.40 -35.36 24.83
C GLN A 907 1.24 -36.51 25.84
N ARG A 908 2.10 -37.53 25.77
CA ARG A 908 2.04 -38.66 26.70
C ARG A 908 2.58 -38.33 28.08
N PHE A 909 3.68 -37.60 28.17
CA PHE A 909 4.21 -37.13 29.45
C PHE A 909 3.22 -36.20 30.15
N ARG A 910 2.57 -35.29 29.43
CA ARG A 910 1.49 -34.46 29.99
C ARG A 910 0.30 -35.29 30.47
N ARG A 911 -0.08 -36.36 29.76
CA ARG A 911 -1.14 -37.28 30.23
C ARG A 911 -0.76 -38.05 31.48
N ALA A 912 0.51 -38.43 31.60
CA ALA A 912 1.06 -39.07 32.79
C ALA A 912 1.37 -38.07 33.93
N GLY A 913 1.07 -36.78 33.76
CA GLY A 913 1.35 -35.73 34.76
C GLY A 913 2.82 -35.30 34.86
N ILE A 914 3.69 -35.79 33.97
CA ILE A 914 5.13 -35.53 33.99
C ILE A 914 5.41 -34.26 33.17
N THR A 915 5.50 -33.11 33.85
CA THR A 915 5.59 -31.80 33.18
C THR A 915 6.74 -30.92 33.66
N ARG A 916 7.33 -31.24 34.81
CA ARG A 916 8.46 -30.56 35.45
C ARG A 916 9.61 -31.54 35.67
N VAL A 917 10.81 -31.01 35.95
CA VAL A 917 12.01 -31.84 36.18
C VAL A 917 11.84 -32.75 37.39
N LYS A 918 11.19 -32.28 38.47
CA LYS A 918 10.88 -33.09 39.67
C LYS A 918 10.01 -34.31 39.39
N ASP A 919 9.16 -34.27 38.35
CA ASP A 919 8.25 -35.37 38.04
C ASP A 919 8.99 -36.60 37.47
N LEU A 920 10.28 -36.44 37.13
CA LEU A 920 11.21 -37.50 36.77
C LEU A 920 11.89 -38.15 37.99
N MET A 921 11.52 -37.74 39.20
CA MET A 921 12.03 -38.25 40.47
C MET A 921 10.95 -39.07 41.20
N SER A 922 11.37 -40.10 41.94
CA SER A 922 10.55 -40.87 42.87
C SER A 922 11.19 -40.76 44.26
N GLY A 923 10.63 -39.88 45.09
CA GLY A 923 11.26 -39.45 46.35
C GLY A 923 12.61 -38.77 46.09
N ASN A 924 13.64 -39.14 46.84
CA ASN A 924 15.00 -38.59 46.70
C ASN A 924 15.84 -39.28 45.61
N SER A 925 15.22 -40.10 44.74
CA SER A 925 15.92 -40.87 43.71
C SER A 925 15.29 -40.68 42.34
N ARG A 926 16.08 -40.88 41.29
CA ARG A 926 15.62 -40.73 39.91
C ARG A 926 14.72 -41.91 39.49
N LYS A 927 13.57 -41.63 38.87
CA LYS A 927 12.70 -42.68 38.30
C LYS A 927 13.48 -43.55 37.32
N THR A 928 13.30 -44.86 37.41
CA THR A 928 13.92 -45.78 36.45
C THR A 928 13.19 -45.72 35.11
N ALA A 929 13.89 -46.09 34.03
CA ALA A 929 13.27 -46.14 32.70
C ALA A 929 12.05 -47.09 32.65
N ARG A 930 12.02 -48.12 33.51
CA ARG A 930 10.88 -49.05 33.61
C ARG A 930 9.66 -48.41 34.30
N GLU A 931 9.86 -47.62 35.35
CA GLU A 931 8.79 -46.86 36.02
C GLU A 931 8.15 -45.85 35.07
N LEU A 932 8.95 -45.07 34.34
CA LEU A 932 8.43 -44.11 33.36
C LEU A 932 7.70 -44.81 32.20
N CYS A 933 8.15 -45.99 31.79
CA CYS A 933 7.45 -46.79 30.78
C CYS A 933 6.08 -47.30 31.26
N ALA A 934 5.96 -47.64 32.55
CA ALA A 934 4.71 -48.05 33.15
C ALA A 934 3.74 -46.85 33.26
N GLU A 935 4.21 -45.69 33.73
CA GLU A 935 3.38 -44.48 33.87
C GLU A 935 2.96 -43.86 32.53
N THR A 936 3.73 -44.07 31.46
CA THR A 936 3.45 -43.48 30.12
C THR A 936 2.86 -44.49 29.12
N GLU A 937 2.54 -45.70 29.58
CA GLU A 937 1.87 -46.81 28.88
C GLU A 937 2.35 -47.10 27.44
N ALA A 938 3.52 -47.74 27.30
CA ALA A 938 4.09 -48.31 26.06
C ALA A 938 5.03 -47.39 25.24
N LEU A 939 6.11 -46.94 25.88
CA LEU A 939 7.34 -46.50 25.21
C LEU A 939 8.48 -47.48 25.55
N SER A 940 9.44 -47.69 24.65
CA SER A 940 10.56 -48.62 24.88
C SER A 940 11.42 -48.16 26.07
N ALA A 941 11.76 -49.07 26.99
CA ALA A 941 12.63 -48.78 28.13
C ALA A 941 13.98 -48.18 27.70
N ARG A 942 14.49 -48.60 26.53
CA ARG A 942 15.73 -48.06 25.95
C ARG A 942 15.58 -46.60 25.51
N LEU A 943 14.38 -46.20 25.11
CA LEU A 943 14.06 -44.83 24.70
C LEU A 943 13.96 -43.90 25.92
N MET A 944 13.30 -44.34 26.99
CA MET A 944 13.22 -43.59 28.25
C MET A 944 14.57 -43.44 28.94
N GLN A 945 15.39 -44.50 28.92
CA GLN A 945 16.74 -44.43 29.48
C GLN A 945 17.61 -43.38 28.76
N ARG A 946 17.45 -43.25 27.44
CA ARG A 946 18.16 -42.23 26.64
C ARG A 946 17.65 -40.81 26.92
N LEU A 947 16.33 -40.63 27.00
CA LEU A 947 15.70 -39.36 27.38
C LEU A 947 16.21 -38.89 28.75
N LEU A 948 16.23 -39.79 29.71
CA LEU A 948 16.78 -39.54 31.03
C LEU A 948 18.28 -39.16 30.96
N GLY A 949 19.08 -39.88 30.19
CA GLY A 949 20.48 -39.51 29.95
C GLY A 949 20.63 -38.07 29.42
N GLU A 950 19.86 -37.71 28.40
CA GLU A 950 19.90 -36.37 27.78
C GLU A 950 19.49 -35.26 28.78
N VAL A 951 18.39 -35.45 29.50
CA VAL A 951 17.93 -34.47 30.51
C VAL A 951 18.96 -34.28 31.61
N ALA A 952 19.55 -35.35 32.12
CA ALA A 952 20.56 -35.25 33.18
C ALA A 952 21.84 -34.57 32.68
N SER A 953 22.27 -34.86 31.44
CA SER A 953 23.46 -34.22 30.85
C SER A 953 23.29 -32.72 30.60
N ALA A 954 22.05 -32.29 30.38
CA ALA A 954 21.72 -30.90 30.07
C ALA A 954 21.63 -30.02 31.33
N LEU A 955 21.51 -30.62 32.52
CA LEU A 955 21.41 -29.90 33.79
C LEU A 955 22.80 -29.53 34.37
N PRO A 956 22.91 -28.46 35.17
CA PRO A 956 24.17 -28.03 35.82
C PRO A 956 24.83 -29.14 36.66
N SER A 957 26.16 -29.09 36.82
CA SER A 957 26.95 -30.16 37.47
C SER A 957 26.55 -30.45 38.92
N CYS A 958 26.18 -29.42 39.68
CA CYS A 958 25.67 -29.57 41.04
C CYS A 958 24.40 -30.45 41.08
N PHE A 959 23.48 -30.31 40.12
CA PHE A 959 22.27 -31.11 40.05
C PHE A 959 22.54 -32.55 39.56
N ARG A 960 23.55 -32.73 38.70
CA ARG A 960 24.01 -34.06 38.27
C ARG A 960 24.59 -34.89 39.41
N GLU A 961 25.23 -34.24 40.39
CA GLU A 961 25.76 -34.88 41.60
C GLU A 961 24.63 -35.31 42.56
N ALA A 962 23.59 -34.50 42.74
CA ALA A 962 22.41 -34.86 43.54
C ALA A 962 21.54 -35.97 42.92
N LEU A 963 21.52 -36.07 41.58
CA LEU A 963 20.87 -37.18 40.86
C LEU A 963 21.62 -38.52 41.00
N GLY A 964 22.80 -38.55 41.64
CA GLY A 964 23.71 -39.70 41.66
C GLY A 964 24.34 -40.09 43.01
N GLN A 965 24.02 -39.47 44.16
CA GLN A 965 24.57 -39.85 45.49
C GLN A 965 23.56 -39.85 46.65
N ASP A 966 23.92 -40.64 47.69
CA ASP A 966 23.19 -41.24 48.83
C ASP A 966 22.24 -40.34 49.68
N PRO A 967 21.14 -40.87 50.26
CA PRO A 967 19.99 -40.14 50.81
C PRO A 967 20.19 -39.55 52.23
N GLY A 968 21.43 -39.24 52.62
CA GLY A 968 21.82 -39.06 54.04
C GLY A 968 22.00 -37.63 54.56
N ARG A 969 21.74 -36.56 53.81
CA ARG A 969 21.85 -35.18 54.34
C ARG A 969 20.49 -34.58 54.66
N SER A 970 20.28 -34.28 55.94
CA SER A 970 19.14 -33.52 56.48
C SER A 970 18.97 -32.19 55.74
N HIS A 971 17.80 -32.01 55.13
CA HIS A 971 17.36 -30.79 54.48
C HIS A 971 16.60 -29.90 55.47
N GLN A 972 17.00 -28.64 55.62
CA GLN A 972 16.06 -27.59 56.03
C GLN A 972 15.62 -26.82 54.77
N PRO A 973 14.30 -26.63 54.55
CA PRO A 973 13.82 -25.81 53.44
C PRO A 973 14.18 -24.33 53.69
N PRO A 974 14.54 -23.56 52.65
CA PRO A 974 14.61 -22.10 52.79
C PRO A 974 13.20 -21.53 53.04
N PRO A 975 13.09 -20.39 53.76
CA PRO A 975 11.80 -19.74 53.97
C PRO A 975 11.20 -19.28 52.63
N PRO A 976 9.87 -19.30 52.48
CA PRO A 976 9.22 -18.86 51.24
C PRO A 976 9.54 -17.39 50.95
N LEU A 977 9.89 -17.09 49.70
CA LEU A 977 9.98 -15.74 49.14
C LEU A 977 8.56 -15.14 49.06
N SER A 978 8.29 -14.07 49.80
CA SER A 978 7.00 -13.36 49.80
C SER A 978 7.10 -12.01 49.08
N ILE A 979 6.24 -11.78 48.09
CA ILE A 979 5.92 -10.44 47.55
C ILE A 979 4.42 -10.40 47.31
N SER A 980 3.71 -9.39 47.81
CA SER A 980 2.26 -9.22 47.63
C SER A 980 1.83 -7.76 47.53
N ALA A 981 0.63 -7.56 46.97
CA ALA A 981 -0.21 -6.40 47.20
C ALA A 981 -1.71 -6.79 47.15
N ALA A 982 -2.44 -6.54 48.25
CA ALA A 982 -3.82 -6.03 48.30
C ALA A 982 -4.28 -5.87 49.76
N ALA A 983 -5.28 -5.01 49.96
CA ALA A 983 -5.71 -4.33 51.18
C ALA A 983 -6.30 -5.21 52.28
N GLY A 984 -5.98 -4.88 53.54
CA GLY A 984 -6.62 -5.39 54.76
C GLY A 984 -6.98 -4.21 55.69
N GLU A 985 -8.05 -4.41 56.47
CA GLU A 985 -8.90 -3.42 57.14
C GLU A 985 -8.22 -2.48 58.18
N TYR A 986 -8.91 -1.36 58.42
CA TYR A 986 -8.54 -0.25 59.30
C TYR A 986 -8.40 -0.66 60.79
N GLN A 987 -7.25 -0.38 61.41
CA GLN A 987 -7.06 -0.48 62.87
C GLN A 987 -7.14 0.90 63.53
N TRP A 988 -8.19 1.12 64.33
CA TRP A 988 -8.57 2.44 64.87
C TRP A 988 -7.56 3.05 65.86
N GLU A 989 -6.64 2.27 66.43
CA GLU A 989 -5.81 2.70 67.56
C GLU A 989 -4.49 3.41 67.18
N LYS A 990 -4.07 3.43 65.91
CA LYS A 990 -2.72 3.94 65.54
C LYS A 990 -2.63 5.21 64.71
N ALA A 991 -3.75 5.79 64.27
CA ALA A 991 -3.83 7.11 63.61
C ALA A 991 -2.66 7.49 62.65
N ALA A 992 -2.12 6.51 61.91
CA ALA A 992 -0.99 6.68 61.00
C ALA A 992 -1.27 5.87 59.73
N LEU A 993 -1.17 6.52 58.57
CA LEU A 993 -1.88 6.08 57.37
C LEU A 993 -1.22 4.97 56.54
N LEU A 994 0.03 4.62 56.83
CA LEU A 994 0.80 3.65 56.06
C LEU A 994 1.72 2.89 57.00
N SER A 995 1.17 1.85 57.65
CA SER A 995 2.00 0.82 58.27
C SER A 995 2.58 -0.04 57.14
N PHE A 996 3.90 -0.03 56.97
CA PHE A 996 4.61 -0.89 56.01
C PHE A 996 4.69 -2.32 56.56
N GLN A 997 3.56 -3.05 56.59
CA GLN A 997 3.59 -4.49 56.81
C GLN A 997 3.64 -5.23 55.46
N MET A 998 4.58 -6.15 55.32
CA MET A 998 4.85 -6.91 54.10
C MET A 998 3.81 -8.02 53.90
N PRO A 999 3.09 -8.08 52.76
CA PRO A 999 2.11 -9.12 52.50
C PRO A 999 2.70 -10.27 51.64
N ILE A 1000 1.97 -11.38 51.53
CA ILE A 1000 2.45 -12.65 50.95
C ILE A 1000 1.58 -13.10 49.76
N LEU A 1001 2.20 -13.31 48.59
CA LEU A 1001 1.65 -14.00 47.41
C LEU A 1001 2.79 -14.79 46.73
N THR A 1002 2.41 -15.84 45.98
CA THR A 1002 3.29 -16.96 45.60
C THR A 1002 3.83 -16.94 44.16
N THR A 1003 3.26 -16.19 43.20
CA THR A 1003 3.69 -16.19 41.77
C THR A 1003 3.41 -14.88 40.99
N LEU A 1004 4.25 -14.52 40.00
CA LEU A 1004 4.14 -13.28 39.19
C LEU A 1004 2.90 -13.25 38.27
N GLU A 1005 2.41 -14.43 37.88
CA GLU A 1005 1.24 -14.59 37.01
C GLU A 1005 -0.08 -14.22 37.72
N ASP A 1006 -0.08 -14.15 39.06
CA ASP A 1006 -1.26 -13.82 39.88
C ASP A 1006 -1.31 -12.33 40.31
N ALA A 1007 -0.31 -11.52 39.93
CA ALA A 1007 -0.23 -10.12 40.35
C ALA A 1007 -1.13 -9.19 39.50
N SER A 1008 -2.12 -8.54 40.13
CA SER A 1008 -3.01 -7.60 39.43
C SER A 1008 -2.26 -6.35 38.94
N LYS A 1009 -2.77 -5.69 37.88
CA LYS A 1009 -2.17 -4.46 37.34
C LYS A 1009 -2.10 -3.31 38.38
N LYS A 1010 -3.07 -3.25 39.29
CA LYS A 1010 -3.12 -2.30 40.42
C LYS A 1010 -1.98 -2.54 41.41
N ALA A 1011 -1.70 -3.81 41.74
CA ALA A 1011 -0.62 -4.22 42.64
C ALA A 1011 0.78 -3.82 42.14
N LEU A 1012 1.06 -4.04 40.85
CA LEU A 1012 2.33 -3.67 40.23
C LEU A 1012 2.50 -2.15 40.13
N TYR A 1013 1.42 -1.42 39.78
CA TYR A 1013 1.42 0.04 39.69
C TYR A 1013 1.66 0.71 41.06
N GLU A 1014 0.90 0.31 42.09
CA GLU A 1014 1.06 0.86 43.44
C GLU A 1014 2.45 0.62 44.02
N THR A 1015 3.04 -0.56 43.77
CA THR A 1015 4.40 -0.89 44.22
C THR A 1015 5.44 0.00 43.53
N CYS A 1016 5.32 0.21 42.22
CA CYS A 1016 6.23 1.07 41.46
C CYS A 1016 6.12 2.55 41.86
N VAL A 1017 4.89 3.03 42.13
CA VAL A 1017 4.63 4.42 42.56
C VAL A 1017 5.09 4.64 44.00
N LYS A 1018 4.75 3.75 44.94
CA LYS A 1018 5.16 3.84 46.36
C LYS A 1018 6.67 3.76 46.52
N VAL A 1019 7.37 2.97 45.70
CA VAL A 1019 8.84 2.90 45.70
C VAL A 1019 9.48 4.17 45.13
N SER A 1020 8.90 4.75 44.06
CA SER A 1020 9.46 5.94 43.40
C SER A 1020 9.25 7.23 44.20
N TYR A 1021 8.21 7.31 45.04
CA TYR A 1021 7.82 8.52 45.79
C TYR A 1021 7.80 8.34 47.31
N ARG A 1022 8.52 7.34 47.84
CA ARG A 1022 8.55 6.95 49.26
C ARG A 1022 8.78 8.11 50.23
N GLY A 1023 9.60 9.10 49.85
CA GLY A 1023 9.88 10.27 50.69
C GLY A 1023 8.75 11.31 50.72
N SER A 1024 8.02 11.47 49.62
CA SER A 1024 6.99 12.51 49.45
C SER A 1024 5.61 12.08 49.95
N LEU A 1025 5.40 10.78 50.13
CA LEU A 1025 4.12 10.19 50.53
C LEU A 1025 4.06 9.84 52.03
N ALA A 1026 5.12 10.06 52.79
CA ALA A 1026 5.15 9.81 54.22
C ALA A 1026 4.32 10.86 54.98
N GLY A 1027 3.29 10.41 55.72
CA GLY A 1027 2.49 11.26 56.61
C GLY A 1027 1.23 11.90 56.01
N LEU A 1028 0.86 11.59 54.77
CA LEU A 1028 -0.35 12.10 54.13
C LEU A 1028 -1.58 11.21 54.40
N LYS A 1029 -2.77 11.82 54.54
CA LYS A 1029 -4.07 11.14 54.65
C LYS A 1029 -4.65 10.78 53.26
N GLU A 1030 -5.20 9.59 53.12
CA GLU A 1030 -5.78 9.08 51.88
C GLU A 1030 -7.13 9.77 51.65
N SER A 1031 -7.41 10.16 50.40
CA SER A 1031 -8.67 10.80 50.05
C SER A 1031 -9.76 9.76 49.85
N HIS A 1032 -11.02 10.12 50.17
CA HIS A 1032 -12.23 9.29 49.99
C HIS A 1032 -12.41 8.67 48.59
N TRP A 1033 -11.67 9.13 47.57
CA TRP A 1033 -11.68 8.58 46.23
C TRP A 1033 -11.12 7.14 46.12
N SER A 1034 -10.31 6.67 47.09
CA SER A 1034 -9.75 5.31 47.06
C SER A 1034 -10.82 4.23 47.22
N GLU A 1035 -11.93 4.55 47.88
CA GLU A 1035 -13.09 3.67 48.09
C GLU A 1035 -13.92 3.43 46.82
N LEU A 1036 -13.74 4.27 45.78
CA LEU A 1036 -14.50 4.19 44.53
C LEU A 1036 -13.85 3.34 43.44
N LEU A 1037 -12.64 2.80 43.67
CA LEU A 1037 -11.87 2.03 42.69
C LEU A 1037 -11.90 0.51 42.97
N VAL A 1038 -12.88 -0.16 42.36
CA VAL A 1038 -13.09 -1.62 42.43
C VAL A 1038 -11.90 -2.38 41.79
N PRO A 1039 -11.52 -3.59 42.27
CA PRO A 1039 -10.56 -4.45 41.58
C PRO A 1039 -10.99 -4.65 40.13
N ASP A 1040 -10.06 -4.45 39.19
CA ASP A 1040 -10.25 -4.44 37.72
C ASP A 1040 -10.84 -3.17 37.09
N SER A 1041 -11.07 -2.10 37.86
CA SER A 1041 -11.24 -0.78 37.25
C SER A 1041 -9.92 -0.33 36.59
N SER A 1042 -10.00 0.09 35.32
CA SER A 1042 -8.88 0.73 34.63
C SER A 1042 -8.50 2.01 35.38
N PRO A 1043 -7.20 2.30 35.57
CA PRO A 1043 -6.74 3.61 36.00
C PRO A 1043 -7.34 4.74 35.13
#